data_AF-A0A2P5HYU9-F1
#
_entry.id   AF-A0A2P5HYU9-F1
#
_cell.length_a   1.000
_cell.length_b   1.000
_cell.length_c   1.000
_cell.angle_alpha   90.00
_cell.angle_beta   90.00
_cell.angle_gamma   90.00
#
_symmetry.space_group_name_H-M   'P 1'
#
loop_
_entity.id
_entity.type
_entity.pdbx_description
1 polymer ?
#
loop_
_entity_poly.entity_id
_entity_poly.type
_entity_poly.pdbx_seq_one_letter_code
_entity_poly.pdbx_strand_id
1 'polypeptide(L)'
;MHVPILEYLSALLSRPLAVFAFLGICTSLDEANRKYPDQPYMVPFQDPTVIIPAYCVEPLKNLPDSRLSPNGSMYDRFAIGWTGSGWIGTELAHSIKYDLAKELDDFFGTVQDEIQYSANKSLPALDGWTTLEPQPALVQIVGPVLGRMMVGAPLNRDEAWLSASIDHAMAVVMYSGWLRQFPPVLRPLVAPFLPWKKMVDKSKTGIAAAIQPMVDHNLHRQEKLSDTPRAEQGRLVQWLLKRYRPKENPSFSPSLIDRDHFSLCFAAIHGPTFLIVQAIIDLASHPKYVDLLRQEIDRVLSETPFEQWTRKDVASLGMRDAVGWLRKTHRPVTLSTGHVIPPDTLSAATNPYYNPAATPWIKDPQEFRPERWIMADDSDPSQDAGFRFGSATTDSLIFGYGKHACPGRPFGVTVVKSILAYIVTSWDVRLAGSHVGRPENICMDFMHATWASIILFSLCAPRILRTPHSYGLRWRITTFSKDAPEMDKQRAIPPEKPPQDAVGQEEDTPAAPPKKPLSFWLVFFALCLLGLSTALEATIVTTALPTIIETIHVGSHYSWVGNAFLLSSAVVQPFIGQLADVFGRRWPLIFVTACFVLGSGIAGGATGAGMLIGGRTVQGLGAGGILVIIDIVMSDLVPLQERAKLLGLVRMTGALGSSIGPIVGGAIAKADWRWCFYLNIVTGGLALVYLVVFLDLKHEPKPLGVALASIDYAGAALFMASVTSCEFYASITPPLTI
;
A
#
# COMPACT_ATOMS: atom_id res chain seq x y z
N MET A 1 -11.79 31.34 -0.49
CA MET A 1 -12.65 30.29 0.10
C MET A 1 -11.76 29.07 0.29
N HIS A 2 -11.53 28.64 1.54
CA HIS A 2 -10.59 27.55 1.88
C HIS A 2 -11.20 26.18 1.52
N VAL A 3 -10.38 25.24 1.06
CA VAL A 3 -10.79 23.88 0.69
C VAL A 3 -11.12 23.10 1.98
N PRO A 4 -12.31 22.49 2.10
CA PRO A 4 -12.68 21.76 3.31
C PRO A 4 -11.78 20.53 3.52
N ILE A 5 -11.28 20.36 4.74
CA ILE A 5 -10.50 19.20 5.20
C ILE A 5 -11.47 18.16 5.75
N LEU A 6 -11.38 16.90 5.29
CA LEU A 6 -12.15 15.80 5.89
C LEU A 6 -11.62 15.48 7.30
N GLU A 7 -12.50 15.51 8.30
CA GLU A 7 -12.19 15.08 9.67
C GLU A 7 -11.88 13.57 9.72
N TYR A 8 -10.59 13.25 9.80
CA TYR A 8 -10.03 11.89 9.61
C TYR A 8 -9.62 11.19 10.93
N LEU A 9 -9.76 11.87 12.07
CA LEU A 9 -9.17 11.42 13.35
C LEU A 9 -9.92 10.27 14.04
N SER A 10 -11.22 10.08 13.78
CA SER A 10 -12.03 9.05 14.47
C SER A 10 -11.86 7.64 13.90
N ALA A 11 -11.55 7.51 12.60
CA ALA A 11 -11.34 6.22 11.95
C ALA A 11 -9.95 5.62 12.22
N LEU A 12 -8.95 6.47 12.49
CA LEU A 12 -7.55 6.07 12.68
C LEU A 12 -7.30 5.36 14.03
N LEU A 13 -8.10 5.67 15.05
CA LEU A 13 -7.89 5.22 16.44
C LEU A 13 -8.57 3.89 16.78
N SER A 14 -9.40 3.33 15.89
CA SER A 14 -10.25 2.18 16.20
C SER A 14 -9.80 0.84 15.61
N ARG A 15 -8.67 0.77 14.88
CA ARG A 15 -8.28 -0.45 14.14
C ARG A 15 -6.80 -0.83 14.34
N PRO A 16 -6.48 -2.10 14.68
CA PRO A 16 -5.11 -2.50 14.98
C PRO A 16 -4.24 -2.74 13.72
N LEU A 17 -2.98 -2.31 13.82
CA LEU A 17 -1.74 -2.73 13.13
C LEU A 17 -1.72 -2.88 11.59
N ALA A 18 -0.99 -1.94 10.97
CA ALA A 18 -0.09 -2.00 9.80
C ALA A 18 -0.56 -2.55 8.44
N VAL A 19 -1.47 -3.53 8.37
CA VAL A 19 -1.90 -4.14 7.09
C VAL A 19 -3.15 -3.46 6.52
N PHE A 20 -3.97 -2.83 7.38
CA PHE A 20 -5.25 -2.25 6.98
C PHE A 20 -5.23 -0.73 6.68
N ALA A 21 -4.08 -0.05 6.81
CA ALA A 21 -3.95 1.36 6.41
C ALA A 21 -4.21 1.58 4.91
N PHE A 22 -4.12 0.52 4.10
CA PHE A 22 -4.35 0.54 2.66
C PHE A 22 -5.85 0.44 2.28
N LEU A 23 -6.67 -0.27 3.06
CA LEU A 23 -8.07 -0.56 2.67
C LEU A 23 -9.05 0.61 2.89
N GLY A 24 -8.77 1.55 3.80
CA GLY A 24 -9.72 2.64 4.13
C GLY A 24 -9.76 3.82 3.15
N ILE A 25 -8.78 3.94 2.27
CA ILE A 25 -8.60 5.12 1.42
C ILE A 25 -9.64 5.18 0.30
N CYS A 26 -9.90 4.07 -0.38
CA CYS A 26 -10.84 4.07 -1.51
C CYS A 26 -12.30 4.24 -1.07
N THR A 27 -12.68 3.68 0.08
CA THR A 27 -13.98 3.96 0.70
C THR A 27 -14.12 5.44 1.06
N SER A 28 -13.06 6.09 1.54
CA SER A 28 -13.07 7.51 1.91
C SER A 28 -13.12 8.46 0.70
N LEU A 29 -12.45 8.12 -0.40
CA LEU A 29 -12.51 8.88 -1.65
C LEU A 29 -13.91 8.82 -2.25
N ASP A 30 -14.52 7.63 -2.27
CA ASP A 30 -15.88 7.45 -2.78
C ASP A 30 -16.92 8.20 -1.92
N GLU A 31 -16.77 8.18 -0.60
CA GLU A 31 -17.62 8.96 0.32
C GLU A 31 -17.42 10.46 0.14
N ALA A 32 -16.17 10.93 0.02
CA ALA A 32 -15.85 12.34 -0.21
C ALA A 32 -16.38 12.85 -1.55
N ASN A 33 -16.25 12.05 -2.61
CA ASN A 33 -16.79 12.33 -3.94
C ASN A 33 -18.33 12.47 -3.90
N ARG A 34 -19.02 11.65 -3.09
CA ARG A 34 -20.48 11.77 -2.90
C ARG A 34 -20.87 12.99 -2.07
N LYS A 35 -20.06 13.36 -1.08
CA LYS A 35 -20.33 14.50 -0.20
C LYS A 35 -20.03 15.84 -0.86
N TYR A 36 -19.02 15.89 -1.72
CA TYR A 36 -18.54 17.11 -2.39
C TYR A 36 -18.43 16.92 -3.92
N PRO A 37 -19.51 16.57 -4.64
CA PRO A 37 -19.45 16.23 -6.07
C PRO A 37 -19.09 17.42 -6.98
N ASP A 38 -19.41 18.63 -6.54
CA ASP A 38 -19.23 19.87 -7.30
C ASP A 38 -18.14 20.79 -6.72
N GLN A 39 -17.47 20.36 -5.65
CA GLN A 39 -16.50 21.20 -4.93
C GLN A 39 -15.16 20.48 -4.80
N PRO A 40 -14.04 21.20 -4.95
CA PRO A 40 -12.75 20.61 -4.64
C PRO A 40 -12.64 20.33 -3.14
N TYR A 41 -11.98 19.24 -2.79
CA TYR A 41 -11.73 18.84 -1.39
C TYR A 41 -10.30 18.31 -1.26
N MET A 42 -9.75 18.32 -0.04
CA MET A 42 -8.37 17.84 0.20
C MET A 42 -8.40 16.49 0.90
N VAL A 43 -7.58 15.56 0.41
CA VAL A 43 -7.38 14.26 1.03
C VAL A 43 -6.02 14.24 1.74
N PRO A 44 -5.98 13.91 3.06
CA PRO A 44 -4.77 13.94 3.86
C PRO A 44 -3.91 12.68 3.65
N PHE A 45 -3.52 12.42 2.40
CA PHE A 45 -2.48 11.43 2.11
C PHE A 45 -1.15 11.86 2.72
N GLN A 46 -0.15 10.96 2.68
CA GLN A 46 1.23 11.30 3.03
C GLN A 46 1.73 12.55 2.30
N ASP A 47 1.29 12.74 1.05
CA ASP A 47 1.39 14.00 0.34
C ASP A 47 -0.03 14.56 0.14
N PRO A 48 -0.47 15.56 0.94
CA PRO A 48 -1.82 16.12 0.85
C PRO A 48 -2.18 16.47 -0.60
N THR A 49 -3.30 15.92 -1.06
CA THR A 49 -3.70 16.03 -2.47
C THR A 49 -5.08 16.66 -2.57
N VAL A 50 -5.19 17.73 -3.35
CA VAL A 50 -6.46 18.38 -3.67
C VAL A 50 -7.14 17.60 -4.79
N ILE A 51 -8.33 17.10 -4.52
CA ILE A 51 -9.18 16.45 -5.49
C ILE A 51 -10.07 17.51 -6.14
N ILE A 52 -9.96 17.64 -7.46
CA ILE A 52 -10.64 18.65 -8.29
C ILE A 52 -11.81 17.98 -9.03
N PRO A 53 -13.01 18.60 -9.07
CA PRO A 53 -14.11 18.10 -9.87
C PRO A 53 -13.74 17.99 -11.36
N ALA A 54 -14.18 16.93 -12.04
CA ALA A 54 -13.82 16.65 -13.43
C ALA A 54 -14.09 17.83 -14.38
N TYR A 55 -15.20 18.53 -14.22
CA TYR A 55 -15.59 19.67 -15.07
C TYR A 55 -14.64 20.88 -14.92
N CYS A 56 -13.89 20.98 -13.83
CA CYS A 56 -12.90 22.04 -13.62
C CYS A 56 -11.59 21.78 -14.37
N VAL A 57 -11.39 20.61 -15.00
CA VAL A 57 -10.12 20.21 -15.61
C VAL A 57 -9.93 20.85 -17.00
N GLU A 58 -11.02 21.13 -17.72
CA GLU A 58 -10.98 21.67 -19.09
C GLU A 58 -10.11 22.93 -19.22
N PRO A 59 -10.26 23.96 -18.37
CA PRO A 59 -9.42 25.17 -18.43
C PRO A 59 -7.96 24.92 -18.02
N LEU A 60 -7.67 23.82 -17.32
CA LEU A 60 -6.33 23.51 -16.79
C LEU A 60 -5.43 22.79 -17.80
N LYS A 61 -6.03 22.19 -18.84
CA LYS A 61 -5.36 21.23 -19.73
C LYS A 61 -4.13 21.76 -20.48
N ASN A 62 -4.08 23.07 -20.72
CA ASN A 62 -3.04 23.75 -21.48
C ASN A 62 -2.15 24.67 -20.64
N LEU A 63 -2.31 24.68 -19.31
CA LEU A 63 -1.43 25.46 -18.44
C LEU A 63 0.03 25.01 -18.62
N PRO A 64 1.00 25.94 -18.55
CA PRO A 64 2.42 25.59 -18.67
C PRO A 64 2.87 24.78 -17.45
N ASP A 65 3.89 23.95 -17.64
CA ASP A 65 4.44 23.06 -16.60
C ASP A 65 5.03 23.87 -15.44
N SER A 66 5.42 25.13 -15.67
CA SER A 66 5.82 26.09 -14.64
C SER A 66 4.68 26.53 -13.71
N ARG A 67 3.43 26.21 -14.05
CA ARG A 67 2.24 26.44 -13.21
C ARG A 67 1.66 25.13 -12.71
N LEU A 68 1.51 24.12 -13.57
CA LEU A 68 0.91 22.84 -13.22
C LEU A 68 1.69 21.70 -13.91
N SER A 69 2.47 20.95 -13.13
CA SER A 69 3.43 19.97 -13.66
C SER A 69 3.08 18.54 -13.28
N PRO A 70 2.94 17.61 -14.25
CA PRO A 70 2.87 16.19 -13.94
C PRO A 70 4.21 15.65 -13.43
N ASN A 71 5.34 16.05 -14.03
CA ASN A 71 6.67 15.62 -13.59
C ASN A 71 6.98 16.11 -12.17
N GLY A 72 6.49 17.28 -11.77
CA GLY A 72 6.57 17.76 -10.39
C GLY A 72 5.86 16.83 -9.41
N SER A 73 4.64 16.36 -9.76
CA SER A 73 3.93 15.39 -8.91
C SER A 73 4.61 14.02 -8.86
N MET A 74 5.18 13.57 -9.99
CA MET A 74 5.93 12.30 -10.03
C MET A 74 7.22 12.40 -9.21
N TYR A 75 7.90 13.55 -9.26
CA TYR A 75 9.14 13.80 -8.52
C TYR A 75 8.97 13.59 -7.03
N ASP A 76 7.90 14.15 -6.47
CA ASP A 76 7.59 14.00 -5.07
C ASP A 76 7.09 12.59 -4.77
N ARG A 77 6.03 12.13 -5.45
CA ARG A 77 5.34 10.86 -5.13
C ARG A 77 6.24 9.64 -5.28
N PHE A 78 7.15 9.65 -6.25
CA PHE A 78 8.10 8.56 -6.50
C PHE A 78 9.53 8.85 -6.05
N ALA A 79 9.73 9.94 -5.30
CA ALA A 79 11.03 10.36 -4.79
C ALA A 79 12.11 10.27 -5.87
N ILE A 80 11.86 10.86 -7.04
CA ILE A 80 12.70 10.68 -8.26
C ILE A 80 14.16 11.07 -8.00
N GLY A 81 14.42 12.06 -7.14
CA GLY A 81 15.79 12.40 -6.73
C GLY A 81 16.57 11.25 -6.09
N TRP A 82 15.88 10.25 -5.53
CA TRP A 82 16.46 9.09 -4.86
C TRP A 82 16.36 7.79 -5.66
N THR A 83 15.26 7.59 -6.39
CA THR A 83 15.05 6.41 -7.25
C THR A 83 15.73 6.58 -8.61
N GLY A 84 15.80 7.82 -9.09
CA GLY A 84 16.22 8.19 -10.43
C GLY A 84 15.24 7.78 -11.52
N SER A 85 14.04 7.28 -11.19
CA SER A 85 13.07 6.67 -12.12
C SER A 85 11.68 7.30 -11.99
N GLY A 86 10.93 7.40 -13.09
CA GLY A 86 9.61 8.02 -13.16
C GLY A 86 9.59 9.41 -13.78
N TRP A 87 10.74 9.92 -14.22
CA TRP A 87 10.84 11.18 -14.96
C TRP A 87 10.61 10.92 -16.45
N ILE A 88 9.57 11.51 -17.01
CA ILE A 88 9.29 11.41 -18.45
C ILE A 88 9.78 12.69 -19.12
N GLY A 89 10.93 12.59 -19.78
CA GLY A 89 11.51 13.67 -20.57
C GLY A 89 10.79 13.86 -21.91
N THR A 90 11.00 15.03 -22.53
CA THR A 90 10.43 15.38 -23.83
C THR A 90 10.78 14.37 -24.92
N GLU A 91 12.03 13.89 -24.96
CA GLU A 91 12.47 12.94 -25.99
C GLU A 91 11.79 11.58 -25.86
N LEU A 92 11.66 11.05 -24.64
CA LEU A 92 10.89 9.82 -24.39
C LEU A 92 9.41 10.03 -24.75
N ALA A 93 8.79 11.10 -24.24
CA ALA A 93 7.37 11.38 -24.52
C ALA A 93 7.09 11.50 -26.02
N HIS A 94 7.96 12.18 -26.77
CA HIS A 94 7.83 12.33 -28.21
C HIS A 94 8.11 11.04 -28.98
N SER A 95 9.06 10.22 -28.53
CA SER A 95 9.32 8.90 -29.13
C SER A 95 8.07 8.03 -29.08
N ILE A 96 7.43 7.97 -27.91
CA ILE A 96 6.21 7.20 -27.72
C ILE A 96 5.02 7.84 -28.46
N LYS A 97 4.89 9.17 -28.42
CA LYS A 97 3.75 9.85 -29.04
C LYS A 97 3.77 9.82 -30.57
N TYR A 98 4.95 9.91 -31.18
CA TYR A 98 5.07 10.10 -32.63
C TYR A 98 5.70 8.92 -33.36
N ASP A 99 6.82 8.37 -32.85
CA ASP A 99 7.51 7.28 -33.56
C ASP A 99 6.79 5.94 -33.35
N LEU A 100 6.45 5.58 -32.10
CA LEU A 100 5.66 4.38 -31.81
C LEU A 100 4.29 4.41 -32.51
N ALA A 101 3.58 5.53 -32.44
CA ALA A 101 2.26 5.66 -33.07
C ALA A 101 2.31 5.47 -34.60
N LYS A 102 3.41 5.87 -35.25
CA LYS A 102 3.60 5.74 -36.70
C LYS A 102 3.91 4.31 -37.11
N GLU A 103 4.62 3.57 -36.28
CA GLU A 103 5.09 2.22 -36.59
C GLU A 103 4.18 1.13 -35.97
N LEU A 104 3.11 1.52 -35.25
CA LEU A 104 2.26 0.60 -34.52
C LEU A 104 1.64 -0.51 -35.38
N ASP A 105 1.19 -0.18 -36.59
CA ASP A 105 0.61 -1.15 -37.53
C ASP A 105 1.66 -2.18 -37.99
N ASP A 106 2.92 -1.77 -38.18
CA ASP A 106 4.03 -2.65 -38.56
C ASP A 106 4.38 -3.63 -37.42
N PHE A 107 4.16 -3.27 -36.16
CA PHE A 107 4.47 -4.09 -34.98
C PHE A 107 3.32 -4.99 -34.52
N PHE A 108 2.12 -4.84 -35.08
CA PHE A 108 0.95 -5.51 -34.51
C PHE A 108 1.08 -7.05 -34.59
N GLY A 109 1.54 -7.59 -35.71
CA GLY A 109 1.78 -9.02 -35.87
C GLY A 109 2.80 -9.58 -34.88
N THR A 110 3.92 -8.87 -34.64
CA THR A 110 4.94 -9.33 -33.68
C THR A 110 4.45 -9.26 -32.23
N VAL A 111 3.52 -8.34 -31.94
CA VAL A 111 2.82 -8.25 -30.66
C VAL A 111 1.86 -9.43 -30.48
N GLN A 112 1.08 -9.79 -31.52
CA GLN A 112 0.19 -10.96 -31.48
C GLN A 112 0.97 -12.25 -31.26
N ASP A 113 2.06 -12.46 -32.00
CA ASP A 113 2.94 -13.63 -31.83
C ASP A 113 3.45 -13.75 -30.39
N GLU A 114 3.82 -12.63 -29.77
CA GLU A 114 4.28 -12.61 -28.39
C GLU A 114 3.16 -12.85 -27.38
N ILE A 115 1.97 -12.31 -27.61
CA ILE A 115 0.79 -12.57 -26.77
C ILE A 115 0.51 -14.08 -26.74
N GLN A 116 0.45 -14.72 -27.91
CA GLN A 116 0.22 -16.15 -28.02
C GLN A 116 1.30 -16.96 -27.31
N TYR A 117 2.58 -16.66 -27.57
CA TYR A 117 3.72 -17.33 -26.94
C TYR A 117 3.69 -17.19 -25.41
N SER A 118 3.57 -15.97 -24.89
CA SER A 118 3.65 -15.71 -23.46
C SER A 118 2.41 -16.19 -22.71
N ALA A 119 1.23 -16.11 -23.32
CA ALA A 119 0.00 -16.65 -22.74
C ALA A 119 0.07 -18.18 -22.63
N ASN A 120 0.48 -18.88 -23.69
CA ASN A 120 0.62 -20.34 -23.68
C ASN A 120 1.71 -20.82 -22.70
N LYS A 121 2.74 -19.99 -22.45
CA LYS A 121 3.78 -20.27 -21.45
C LYS A 121 3.30 -20.03 -20.02
N SER A 122 2.52 -18.97 -19.79
CA SER A 122 2.16 -18.49 -18.44
C SER A 122 0.84 -19.06 -17.93
N LEU A 123 -0.06 -19.45 -18.81
CA LEU A 123 -1.35 -20.08 -18.50
C LEU A 123 -1.27 -21.58 -18.79
N PRO A 124 -1.82 -22.44 -17.91
CA PRO A 124 -1.76 -23.89 -18.09
C PRO A 124 -2.63 -24.37 -19.26
N ALA A 125 -2.08 -25.28 -20.07
CA ALA A 125 -2.81 -26.07 -21.06
C ALA A 125 -3.13 -27.44 -20.44
N LEU A 126 -4.30 -27.58 -19.82
CA LEU A 126 -4.72 -28.83 -19.17
C LEU A 126 -6.17 -29.13 -19.48
N ASP A 127 -6.52 -30.43 -19.55
CA ASP A 127 -7.87 -30.99 -19.73
C ASP A 127 -8.82 -30.71 -18.55
N GLY A 128 -8.50 -29.74 -17.68
CA GLY A 128 -9.19 -29.49 -16.42
C GLY A 128 -8.94 -28.10 -15.81
N TRP A 129 -9.82 -27.74 -14.88
CA TRP A 129 -9.78 -26.46 -14.18
C TRP A 129 -8.53 -26.33 -13.31
N THR A 130 -7.71 -25.31 -13.56
CA THR A 130 -6.46 -25.04 -12.82
C THR A 130 -6.54 -23.73 -12.05
N THR A 131 -6.15 -23.73 -10.78
CA THR A 131 -6.18 -22.52 -9.94
C THR A 131 -4.85 -21.79 -9.98
N LEU A 132 -4.88 -20.49 -10.28
CA LEU A 132 -3.71 -19.62 -10.38
C LEU A 132 -3.96 -18.24 -9.75
N GLU A 133 -2.88 -17.51 -9.50
CA GLU A 133 -2.92 -16.10 -9.09
C GLU A 133 -2.81 -15.22 -10.35
N PRO A 134 -3.78 -14.33 -10.63
CA PRO A 134 -3.87 -13.64 -11.92
C PRO A 134 -2.73 -12.64 -12.12
N GLN A 135 -2.33 -11.89 -11.09
CA GLN A 135 -1.31 -10.86 -11.25
C GLN A 135 0.07 -11.42 -11.61
N PRO A 136 0.63 -12.43 -10.91
CA PRO A 136 1.90 -13.05 -11.30
C PRO A 136 1.86 -13.72 -12.69
N ALA A 137 0.72 -14.27 -13.09
CA ALA A 137 0.58 -14.89 -14.42
C ALA A 137 0.52 -13.82 -15.54
N LEU A 138 -0.29 -12.79 -15.38
CA LEU A 138 -0.53 -11.79 -16.42
C LEU A 138 0.66 -10.85 -16.61
N VAL A 139 1.45 -10.56 -15.56
CA VAL A 139 2.66 -9.74 -15.71
C VAL A 139 3.72 -10.43 -16.58
N GLN A 140 3.74 -11.78 -16.59
CA GLN A 140 4.60 -12.60 -17.45
C GLN A 140 4.11 -12.66 -18.91
N ILE A 141 2.89 -12.18 -19.18
CA ILE A 141 2.36 -11.98 -20.54
C ILE A 141 2.64 -10.54 -20.99
N VAL A 142 2.25 -9.56 -20.17
CA VAL A 142 2.36 -8.14 -20.51
C VAL A 142 3.83 -7.67 -20.62
N GLY A 143 4.70 -8.14 -19.73
CA GLY A 143 6.12 -7.78 -19.72
C GLY A 143 6.84 -8.07 -21.04
N PRO A 144 6.86 -9.32 -21.52
CA PRO A 144 7.49 -9.67 -22.80
C PRO A 144 6.84 -9.00 -24.01
N VAL A 145 5.51 -8.83 -24.00
CA VAL A 145 4.75 -8.17 -25.08
C VAL A 145 5.18 -6.70 -25.23
N LEU A 146 5.30 -5.96 -24.13
CA LEU A 146 5.84 -4.60 -24.17
C LEU A 146 7.35 -4.59 -24.47
N GLY A 147 8.07 -5.61 -23.98
CA GLY A 147 9.48 -5.82 -24.28
C GLY A 147 9.77 -5.98 -25.76
N ARG A 148 8.87 -6.58 -26.56
CA ARG A 148 9.02 -6.64 -28.03
C ARG A 148 9.23 -5.28 -28.65
N MET A 149 8.48 -4.27 -28.20
CA MET A 149 8.65 -2.90 -28.66
C MET A 149 9.94 -2.27 -28.13
N MET A 150 10.27 -2.51 -26.85
CA MET A 150 11.35 -1.81 -26.14
C MET A 150 12.73 -2.31 -26.56
N VAL A 151 12.92 -3.63 -26.54
CA VAL A 151 14.21 -4.31 -26.68
C VAL A 151 14.24 -5.33 -27.83
N GLY A 152 13.07 -5.75 -28.34
CA GLY A 152 13.00 -6.76 -29.40
C GLY A 152 13.35 -8.16 -28.91
N ALA A 153 13.37 -9.12 -29.83
CA ALA A 153 13.77 -10.49 -29.52
C ALA A 153 15.26 -10.71 -29.83
N PRO A 154 15.97 -11.58 -29.08
CA PRO A 154 15.46 -12.43 -27.99
C PRO A 154 15.40 -11.74 -26.62
N LEU A 155 15.88 -10.49 -26.50
CA LEU A 155 16.09 -9.83 -25.20
C LEU A 155 14.80 -9.64 -24.38
N ASN A 156 13.65 -9.46 -25.03
CA ASN A 156 12.36 -9.37 -24.35
C ASN A 156 11.96 -10.64 -23.57
N ARG A 157 12.56 -11.79 -23.92
CA ARG A 157 12.35 -13.09 -23.27
C ARG A 157 13.48 -13.48 -22.32
N ASP A 158 14.55 -12.68 -22.26
CA ASP A 158 15.66 -12.91 -21.33
C ASP A 158 15.18 -12.72 -19.89
N GLU A 159 15.41 -13.73 -19.05
CA GLU A 159 14.93 -13.74 -17.67
C GLU A 159 15.57 -12.63 -16.82
N ALA A 160 16.82 -12.25 -17.10
CA ALA A 160 17.51 -11.22 -16.34
C ALA A 160 16.93 -9.83 -16.64
N TRP A 161 16.71 -9.49 -17.91
CA TRP A 161 16.06 -8.24 -18.29
C TRP A 161 14.59 -8.19 -17.83
N LEU A 162 13.86 -9.30 -18.03
CA LEU A 162 12.43 -9.36 -17.71
C LEU A 162 12.17 -9.24 -16.21
N SER A 163 12.87 -10.03 -15.39
CA SER A 163 12.75 -9.94 -13.93
C SER A 163 13.16 -8.56 -13.41
N ALA A 164 14.28 -8.00 -13.90
CA ALA A 164 14.71 -6.67 -13.52
C ALA A 164 13.67 -5.60 -13.89
N SER A 165 13.05 -5.69 -15.07
CA SER A 165 12.05 -4.74 -15.55
C SER A 165 10.72 -4.83 -14.78
N ILE A 166 10.25 -6.04 -14.49
CA ILE A 166 9.03 -6.27 -13.70
C ILE A 166 9.23 -5.78 -12.26
N ASP A 167 10.35 -6.15 -11.62
CA ASP A 167 10.61 -5.80 -10.22
C ASP A 167 10.92 -4.31 -10.02
N HIS A 168 11.44 -3.63 -11.06
CA HIS A 168 11.84 -2.23 -10.98
C HIS A 168 10.71 -1.32 -10.48
N ALA A 169 9.51 -1.46 -11.05
CA ALA A 169 8.40 -0.58 -10.72
C ALA A 169 7.97 -0.72 -9.26
N MET A 170 7.88 -1.96 -8.79
CA MET A 170 7.51 -2.26 -7.41
C MET A 170 8.62 -1.84 -6.43
N ALA A 171 9.89 -2.00 -6.80
CA ALA A 171 11.01 -1.51 -6.01
C ALA A 171 10.94 0.02 -5.84
N VAL A 172 10.63 0.77 -6.91
CA VAL A 172 10.47 2.22 -6.89
C VAL A 172 9.31 2.63 -5.97
N VAL A 173 8.14 2.01 -6.11
CA VAL A 173 6.95 2.30 -5.29
C VAL A 173 7.22 2.03 -3.81
N MET A 174 7.80 0.87 -3.49
CA MET A 174 8.08 0.51 -2.10
C MET A 174 9.15 1.41 -1.49
N TYR A 175 10.25 1.65 -2.21
CA TYR A 175 11.31 2.52 -1.71
C TYR A 175 10.82 3.95 -1.50
N SER A 176 10.07 4.52 -2.45
CA SER A 176 9.57 5.89 -2.34
C SER A 176 8.55 6.02 -1.21
N GLY A 177 7.62 5.08 -1.07
CA GLY A 177 6.61 5.06 -0.01
C GLY A 177 7.21 5.06 1.39
N TRP A 178 8.23 4.23 1.60
CA TRP A 178 8.93 4.14 2.87
C TRP A 178 9.87 5.33 3.12
N LEU A 179 10.61 5.78 2.11
CA LEU A 179 11.50 6.92 2.26
C LEU A 179 10.74 8.21 2.61
N ARG A 180 9.57 8.40 2.02
CA ARG A 180 8.73 9.58 2.28
C ARG A 180 8.15 9.61 3.69
N GLN A 181 8.21 8.52 4.47
CA GLN A 181 7.80 8.51 5.88
C GLN A 181 8.72 9.39 6.73
N PHE A 182 9.95 9.58 6.27
CA PHE A 182 10.95 10.38 6.95
C PHE A 182 10.92 11.83 6.44
N PRO A 183 11.02 12.82 7.34
CA PRO A 183 11.21 14.22 6.99
C PRO A 183 12.40 14.40 6.04
N PRO A 184 12.37 15.39 5.12
CA PRO A 184 13.42 15.60 4.12
C PRO A 184 14.85 15.65 4.69
N VAL A 185 15.01 16.21 5.89
CA VAL A 185 16.31 16.32 6.60
C VAL A 185 16.91 14.97 6.97
N LEU A 186 16.07 13.97 7.29
CA LEU A 186 16.52 12.63 7.68
C LEU A 186 16.71 11.70 6.48
N ARG A 187 16.15 12.02 5.31
CA ARG A 187 16.23 11.18 4.11
C ARG A 187 17.67 10.81 3.72
N PRO A 188 18.67 11.72 3.73
CA PRO A 188 20.06 11.36 3.43
C PRO A 188 20.67 10.32 4.36
N LEU A 189 20.27 10.33 5.63
CA LEU A 189 20.75 9.36 6.61
C LEU A 189 20.05 8.01 6.46
N VAL A 190 18.74 8.00 6.21
CA VAL A 190 17.94 6.76 6.20
C VAL A 190 17.92 6.05 4.84
N ALA A 191 17.91 6.82 3.74
CA ALA A 191 17.79 6.31 2.38
C ALA A 191 18.72 5.13 2.04
N PRO A 192 20.02 5.15 2.38
CA PRO A 192 20.94 4.06 2.03
C PRO A 192 20.63 2.75 2.76
N PHE A 193 19.98 2.81 3.93
CA PHE A 193 19.71 1.65 4.77
C PHE A 193 18.35 1.00 4.50
N LEU A 194 17.48 1.65 3.72
CA LEU A 194 16.20 1.06 3.33
C LEU A 194 16.43 -0.13 2.40
N PRO A 195 15.82 -1.30 2.67
CA PRO A 195 16.13 -2.52 1.93
C PRO A 195 15.80 -2.44 0.43
N TRP A 196 14.75 -1.71 0.06
CA TRP A 196 14.35 -1.54 -1.34
C TRP A 196 15.32 -0.69 -2.16
N LYS A 197 16.21 0.09 -1.53
CA LYS A 197 17.24 0.84 -2.26
C LYS A 197 18.12 -0.09 -3.07
N LYS A 198 18.57 -1.19 -2.45
CA LYS A 198 19.35 -2.24 -3.13
C LYS A 198 18.58 -2.87 -4.29
N MET A 199 17.25 -3.01 -4.16
CA MET A 199 16.39 -3.59 -5.18
C MET A 199 16.21 -2.63 -6.38
N VAL A 200 16.04 -1.33 -6.11
CA VAL A 200 16.03 -0.28 -7.13
C VAL A 200 17.38 -0.24 -7.86
N ASP A 201 18.49 -0.26 -7.14
CA ASP A 201 19.82 -0.22 -7.75
C ASP A 201 20.09 -1.48 -8.58
N LYS A 202 19.79 -2.67 -8.04
CA LYS A 202 19.97 -3.95 -8.75
C LYS A 202 19.14 -4.01 -10.03
N SER A 203 17.88 -3.60 -9.99
CA SER A 203 17.02 -3.59 -11.19
C SER A 203 17.54 -2.60 -12.23
N LYS A 204 17.97 -1.40 -11.84
CA LYS A 204 18.55 -0.42 -12.78
C LYS A 204 19.83 -0.93 -13.42
N THR A 205 20.76 -1.48 -12.64
CA THR A 205 22.01 -2.05 -13.15
C THR A 205 21.73 -3.24 -14.07
N GLY A 206 20.77 -4.12 -13.72
CA GLY A 206 20.36 -5.25 -14.56
C GLY A 206 19.80 -4.81 -15.91
N ILE A 207 18.87 -3.84 -15.91
CA ILE A 207 18.29 -3.29 -17.15
C ILE A 207 19.37 -2.63 -18.00
N ALA A 208 20.20 -1.75 -17.40
CA ALA A 208 21.27 -1.06 -18.12
C ALA A 208 22.27 -2.03 -18.75
N ALA A 209 22.74 -3.03 -17.98
CA ALA A 209 23.67 -4.05 -18.49
C ALA A 209 23.07 -4.86 -19.65
N ALA A 210 21.78 -5.18 -19.59
CA ALA A 210 21.08 -5.93 -20.63
C ALA A 210 20.91 -5.13 -21.93
N ILE A 211 20.65 -3.82 -21.85
CA ILE A 211 20.48 -2.97 -23.05
C ILE A 211 21.79 -2.37 -23.58
N GLN A 212 22.87 -2.39 -22.79
CA GLN A 212 24.15 -1.79 -23.15
C GLN A 212 24.67 -2.26 -24.52
N PRO A 213 24.66 -3.56 -24.88
CA PRO A 213 25.12 -4.00 -26.20
C PRO A 213 24.29 -3.39 -27.34
N MET A 214 22.98 -3.22 -27.12
CA MET A 214 22.10 -2.58 -28.09
C MET A 214 22.40 -1.08 -28.20
N VAL A 215 22.66 -0.39 -27.09
CA VAL A 215 23.05 1.02 -27.09
C VAL A 215 24.37 1.22 -27.84
N ASP A 216 25.39 0.44 -27.51
CA ASP A 216 26.71 0.51 -28.14
C ASP A 216 26.63 0.21 -29.64
N HIS A 217 25.91 -0.87 -30.01
CA HIS A 217 25.69 -1.22 -31.41
C HIS A 217 25.04 -0.07 -32.20
N ASN A 218 23.99 0.55 -31.67
CA ASN A 218 23.29 1.64 -32.35
C ASN A 218 24.09 2.96 -32.37
N LEU A 219 24.92 3.21 -31.36
CA LEU A 219 25.83 4.37 -31.33
C LEU A 219 26.95 4.25 -32.38
N HIS A 220 27.48 3.04 -32.58
CA HIS A 220 28.59 2.81 -33.51
C HIS A 220 28.17 2.78 -34.98
N ARG A 221 26.96 2.26 -35.31
CA ARG A 221 26.67 1.88 -36.70
C ARG A 221 25.82 2.85 -37.53
N GLN A 222 24.94 3.68 -36.95
CA GLN A 222 24.06 4.64 -37.68
C GLN A 222 23.60 4.18 -39.09
N GLU A 223 23.35 2.89 -39.31
CA GLU A 223 22.86 2.42 -40.61
C GLU A 223 21.46 3.00 -40.86
N LYS A 224 21.15 3.27 -42.12
CA LYS A 224 19.75 3.51 -42.53
C LYS A 224 18.92 2.34 -42.01
N LEU A 225 17.68 2.63 -41.58
CA LEU A 225 16.70 1.69 -40.99
C LEU A 225 16.38 0.41 -41.82
N SER A 226 17.10 0.10 -42.89
CA SER A 226 16.72 -0.83 -43.96
C SER A 226 17.35 -2.24 -43.91
N ASP A 227 18.45 -2.48 -43.19
CA ASP A 227 19.31 -3.64 -43.49
C ASP A 227 19.24 -4.80 -42.47
N THR A 228 18.38 -4.73 -41.46
CA THR A 228 18.09 -5.84 -40.52
C THR A 228 16.59 -6.12 -40.46
N PRO A 229 16.15 -7.40 -40.32
CA PRO A 229 14.72 -7.74 -40.29
C PRO A 229 13.98 -6.91 -39.23
N ARG A 230 13.00 -6.11 -39.67
CA ARG A 230 12.30 -5.12 -38.82
C ARG A 230 11.66 -5.71 -37.56
N ALA A 231 11.40 -7.02 -37.54
CA ALA A 231 10.69 -7.76 -36.51
C ALA A 231 11.56 -8.16 -35.30
N GLU A 232 12.88 -8.12 -35.40
CA GLU A 232 13.78 -8.65 -34.35
C GLU A 232 14.39 -7.56 -33.45
N GLN A 233 14.46 -6.30 -33.90
CA GLN A 233 15.11 -5.22 -33.14
C GLN A 233 14.13 -4.38 -32.33
N GLY A 234 14.45 -4.17 -31.04
CA GLY A 234 13.80 -3.16 -30.22
C GLY A 234 14.01 -1.75 -30.77
N ARG A 235 12.98 -0.92 -30.73
CA ARG A 235 12.99 0.39 -31.39
C ARG A 235 13.24 1.56 -30.46
N LEU A 236 13.04 1.37 -29.16
CA LEU A 236 13.09 2.47 -28.20
C LEU A 236 14.45 3.19 -28.23
N VAL A 237 15.55 2.43 -28.19
CA VAL A 237 16.90 3.02 -28.22
C VAL A 237 17.15 3.78 -29.51
N GLN A 238 16.68 3.28 -30.65
CA GLN A 238 16.80 3.95 -31.95
C GLN A 238 16.04 5.29 -31.96
N TRP A 239 14.78 5.29 -31.50
CA TRP A 239 13.98 6.52 -31.42
C TRP A 239 14.60 7.56 -30.49
N LEU A 240 15.10 7.12 -29.33
CA LEU A 240 15.77 8.01 -28.37
C LEU A 240 17.08 8.58 -28.95
N LEU A 241 17.93 7.75 -29.58
CA LEU A 241 19.18 8.23 -30.18
C LEU A 241 18.94 9.22 -31.32
N LYS A 242 17.93 8.98 -32.16
CA LYS A 242 17.49 9.90 -33.22
C LYS A 242 17.11 11.28 -32.67
N ARG A 243 16.57 11.31 -31.46
CA ARG A 243 16.09 12.52 -30.79
C ARG A 243 17.15 13.24 -29.98
N TYR A 244 17.95 12.50 -29.23
CA TYR A 244 19.05 13.04 -28.43
C TYR A 244 20.21 13.57 -29.28
N ARG A 245 20.34 13.08 -30.52
CA ARG A 245 21.38 13.46 -31.49
C ARG A 245 22.81 13.49 -30.89
N PRO A 246 23.36 12.33 -30.47
CA PRO A 246 24.63 12.24 -29.75
C PRO A 246 25.81 13.01 -30.35
N LYS A 247 25.89 13.11 -31.69
CA LYS A 247 26.98 13.79 -32.40
C LYS A 247 26.84 15.32 -32.41
N GLU A 248 25.61 15.82 -32.34
CA GLU A 248 25.30 17.26 -32.40
C GLU A 248 25.07 17.86 -31.01
N ASN A 249 24.79 17.00 -30.03
CA ASN A 249 24.43 17.40 -28.67
C ASN A 249 25.58 17.13 -27.69
N PRO A 250 26.39 18.14 -27.34
CA PRO A 250 27.51 17.97 -26.40
C PRO A 250 27.06 17.63 -24.97
N SER A 251 25.78 17.77 -24.64
CA SER A 251 25.21 17.39 -23.34
C SER A 251 24.70 15.93 -23.31
N PHE A 252 24.81 15.19 -24.41
CA PHE A 252 24.37 13.80 -24.46
C PHE A 252 25.26 12.89 -23.62
N SER A 253 24.63 11.99 -22.86
CA SER A 253 25.28 10.89 -22.16
C SER A 253 24.46 9.61 -22.39
N PRO A 254 25.09 8.44 -22.59
CA PRO A 254 24.39 7.16 -22.69
C PRO A 254 23.46 6.88 -21.51
N SER A 255 23.79 7.39 -20.31
CA SER A 255 22.96 7.28 -19.11
C SER A 255 21.54 7.89 -19.24
N LEU A 256 21.33 8.79 -20.22
CA LEU A 256 20.00 9.33 -20.54
C LEU A 256 19.11 8.26 -21.17
N ILE A 257 19.69 7.36 -21.97
CA ILE A 257 18.97 6.23 -22.57
C ILE A 257 18.56 5.26 -21.48
N ASP A 258 19.47 4.91 -20.56
CA ASP A 258 19.16 4.06 -19.41
C ASP A 258 18.01 4.65 -18.60
N ARG A 259 18.07 5.96 -18.34
CA ARG A 259 17.05 6.69 -17.57
C ARG A 259 15.68 6.60 -18.19
N ASP A 260 15.61 6.85 -19.48
CA ASP A 260 14.34 6.82 -20.20
C ASP A 260 13.83 5.37 -20.35
N HIS A 261 14.73 4.38 -20.44
CA HIS A 261 14.37 2.97 -20.51
C HIS A 261 13.73 2.45 -19.24
N PHE A 262 14.37 2.60 -18.07
CA PHE A 262 13.77 2.12 -16.82
C PHE A 262 12.55 2.96 -16.40
N SER A 263 12.46 4.24 -16.81
CA SER A 263 11.26 5.06 -16.60
C SER A 263 10.08 4.56 -17.44
N LEU A 264 10.36 4.06 -18.65
CA LEU A 264 9.35 3.40 -19.47
C LEU A 264 8.94 2.03 -18.88
N CYS A 265 9.88 1.20 -18.40
CA CYS A 265 9.55 -0.04 -17.70
C CYS A 265 8.63 0.22 -16.50
N PHE A 266 8.94 1.26 -15.70
CA PHE A 266 8.12 1.70 -14.57
C PHE A 266 6.68 2.04 -14.99
N ALA A 267 6.50 2.78 -16.09
CA ALA A 267 5.19 3.27 -16.51
C ALA A 267 4.37 2.26 -17.33
N ALA A 268 5.01 1.39 -18.11
CA ALA A 268 4.35 0.64 -19.17
C ALA A 268 3.85 -0.75 -18.74
N ILE A 269 4.54 -1.44 -17.82
CA ILE A 269 4.27 -2.87 -17.55
C ILE A 269 3.08 -3.08 -16.61
N HIS A 270 3.10 -2.43 -15.45
CA HIS A 270 2.15 -2.73 -14.37
C HIS A 270 0.75 -2.16 -14.63
N GLY A 271 0.64 -0.99 -15.26
CA GLY A 271 -0.65 -0.36 -15.57
C GLY A 271 -1.59 -1.26 -16.37
N PRO A 272 -1.19 -1.71 -17.58
CA PRO A 272 -1.95 -2.67 -18.38
C PRO A 272 -2.20 -4.00 -17.66
N THR A 273 -1.20 -4.51 -16.91
CA THR A 273 -1.35 -5.74 -16.12
C THR A 273 -2.49 -5.62 -15.12
N PHE A 274 -2.53 -4.54 -14.32
CA PHE A 274 -3.61 -4.32 -13.36
C PHE A 274 -4.96 -4.20 -14.04
N LEU A 275 -5.05 -3.49 -15.16
CA LEU A 275 -6.30 -3.34 -15.89
C LEU A 275 -6.84 -4.69 -16.38
N ILE A 276 -5.98 -5.55 -16.94
CA ILE A 276 -6.37 -6.91 -17.39
C ILE A 276 -6.76 -7.78 -16.20
N VAL A 277 -6.01 -7.73 -15.07
CA VAL A 277 -6.38 -8.44 -13.83
C VAL A 277 -7.78 -8.05 -13.38
N GLN A 278 -8.07 -6.74 -13.30
CA GLN A 278 -9.37 -6.25 -12.84
C GLN A 278 -10.50 -6.69 -13.78
N ALA A 279 -10.29 -6.59 -15.09
CA ALA A 279 -11.25 -7.04 -16.10
C ALA A 279 -11.53 -8.55 -15.99
N ILE A 280 -10.51 -9.38 -15.80
CA ILE A 280 -10.70 -10.83 -15.64
C ILE A 280 -11.45 -11.15 -14.34
N ILE A 281 -11.16 -10.46 -13.24
CA ILE A 281 -11.91 -10.63 -11.99
C ILE A 281 -13.38 -10.21 -12.17
N ASP A 282 -13.65 -9.11 -12.89
CA ASP A 282 -15.02 -8.66 -13.19
C ASP A 282 -15.79 -9.68 -14.02
N LEU A 283 -15.17 -10.21 -15.07
CA LEU A 283 -15.75 -11.25 -15.92
C LEU A 283 -15.98 -12.56 -15.15
N ALA A 284 -15.00 -12.99 -14.35
CA ALA A 284 -15.11 -14.19 -13.52
C ALA A 284 -16.19 -14.07 -12.43
N SER A 285 -16.48 -12.84 -11.97
CA SER A 285 -17.54 -12.55 -11.00
C SER A 285 -18.92 -12.42 -11.66
N HIS A 286 -18.97 -12.23 -12.98
CA HIS A 286 -20.21 -12.04 -13.75
C HIS A 286 -20.20 -12.87 -15.04
N PRO A 287 -20.32 -14.21 -14.96
CA PRO A 287 -20.18 -15.11 -16.11
C PRO A 287 -21.09 -14.77 -17.30
N LYS A 288 -22.28 -14.19 -17.04
CA LYS A 288 -23.23 -13.72 -18.07
C LYS A 288 -22.63 -12.76 -19.10
N TYR A 289 -21.55 -12.05 -18.75
CA TYR A 289 -20.89 -11.08 -19.64
C TYR A 289 -19.82 -11.70 -20.52
N VAL A 290 -19.31 -12.88 -20.16
CA VAL A 290 -18.30 -13.59 -20.96
C VAL A 290 -18.87 -13.96 -22.32
N ASP A 291 -20.10 -14.49 -22.35
CA ASP A 291 -20.75 -14.90 -23.60
C ASP A 291 -21.09 -13.71 -24.50
N LEU A 292 -21.51 -12.58 -23.92
CA LEU A 292 -21.74 -11.35 -24.68
C LEU A 292 -20.45 -10.82 -25.31
N LEU A 293 -19.33 -10.86 -24.57
CA LEU A 293 -18.05 -10.41 -25.08
C LEU A 293 -17.54 -11.34 -26.20
N ARG A 294 -17.71 -12.66 -26.06
CA ARG A 294 -17.40 -13.64 -27.12
C ARG A 294 -18.22 -13.37 -28.37
N GLN A 295 -19.53 -13.17 -28.25
CA GLN A 295 -20.39 -12.84 -29.39
C GLN A 295 -19.98 -11.53 -30.08
N GLU A 296 -19.56 -10.51 -29.32
CA GLU A 296 -19.05 -9.27 -29.91
C GLU A 296 -17.74 -9.51 -30.66
N ILE A 297 -16.80 -10.24 -30.07
CA ILE A 297 -15.52 -10.63 -30.68
C ILE A 297 -15.79 -11.40 -31.97
N ASP A 298 -16.65 -12.41 -31.95
CA ASP A 298 -17.01 -13.22 -33.11
C ASP A 298 -17.71 -12.38 -34.19
N ARG A 299 -18.58 -11.43 -33.80
CA ARG A 299 -19.26 -10.51 -34.72
C ARG A 299 -18.27 -9.58 -35.42
N VAL A 300 -17.32 -9.01 -34.68
CA VAL A 300 -16.34 -8.05 -35.21
C VAL A 300 -15.26 -8.76 -36.03
N LEU A 301 -14.85 -9.94 -35.59
CA LEU A 301 -13.70 -10.67 -36.15
C LEU A 301 -14.13 -11.82 -37.07
N SER A 302 -15.42 -12.10 -37.22
CA SER A 302 -15.97 -13.10 -38.14
C SER A 302 -15.31 -14.48 -38.03
N GLU A 303 -15.03 -14.95 -36.81
CA GLU A 303 -14.32 -16.23 -36.54
C GLU A 303 -12.90 -16.31 -37.14
N THR A 304 -12.30 -15.16 -37.48
CA THR A 304 -10.93 -15.09 -38.00
C THR A 304 -9.94 -15.57 -36.92
N PRO A 305 -8.94 -16.41 -37.26
CA PRO A 305 -7.89 -16.81 -36.32
C PRO A 305 -7.14 -15.61 -35.74
N PHE A 306 -6.68 -15.73 -34.49
CA PHE A 306 -6.04 -14.63 -33.76
C PHE A 306 -4.84 -14.01 -34.50
N GLU A 307 -4.08 -14.82 -35.24
CA GLU A 307 -2.91 -14.41 -36.01
C GLU A 307 -3.26 -13.52 -37.21
N GLN A 308 -4.53 -13.53 -37.64
CA GLN A 308 -5.03 -12.79 -38.79
C GLN A 308 -5.81 -11.53 -38.39
N TRP A 309 -6.02 -11.28 -37.09
CA TRP A 309 -6.68 -10.05 -36.65
C TRP A 309 -5.84 -8.84 -37.06
N THR A 310 -6.50 -7.75 -37.46
CA THR A 310 -5.80 -6.47 -37.70
C THR A 310 -5.99 -5.53 -36.51
N ARG A 311 -5.10 -4.53 -36.39
CA ARG A 311 -5.26 -3.47 -35.37
C ARG A 311 -6.61 -2.77 -35.49
N LYS A 312 -7.10 -2.59 -36.71
CA LYS A 312 -8.40 -1.94 -36.98
C LYS A 312 -9.53 -2.74 -36.35
N ASP A 313 -9.49 -4.06 -36.46
CA ASP A 313 -10.55 -4.93 -35.93
C ASP A 313 -10.52 -4.99 -34.40
N VAL A 314 -9.32 -5.05 -33.81
CA VAL A 314 -9.16 -4.95 -32.34
C VAL A 314 -9.62 -3.57 -31.84
N ALA A 315 -9.35 -2.50 -32.59
CA ALA A 315 -9.79 -1.15 -32.22
C ALA A 315 -11.33 -1.04 -32.16
N SER A 316 -12.05 -1.77 -33.01
CA SER A 316 -13.52 -1.79 -33.04
C SER A 316 -14.19 -2.55 -31.87
N LEU A 317 -13.44 -3.27 -31.04
CA LEU A 317 -14.00 -3.90 -29.83
C LEU A 317 -14.45 -2.82 -28.81
N GLY A 318 -15.68 -2.90 -28.32
CA GLY A 318 -16.39 -1.88 -27.54
C GLY A 318 -15.99 -1.69 -26.08
N MET A 319 -14.75 -2.01 -25.67
CA MET A 319 -14.31 -1.81 -24.28
C MET A 319 -14.37 -0.34 -23.86
N ARG A 320 -14.76 -0.04 -22.60
CA ARG A 320 -14.86 1.29 -21.98
C ARG A 320 -14.42 1.26 -20.49
N ASP A 321 -14.29 2.42 -19.84
CA ASP A 321 -13.02 2.79 -19.18
C ASP A 321 -13.17 3.25 -17.67
N ALA A 322 -12.17 3.04 -16.77
CA ALA A 322 -12.06 3.60 -15.39
C ALA A 322 -10.75 4.40 -14.99
N VAL A 323 -10.91 5.47 -14.15
CA VAL A 323 -10.07 6.61 -13.58
C VAL A 323 -8.58 6.95 -13.96
N GLY A 324 -8.23 8.26 -14.07
CA GLY A 324 -6.86 8.86 -14.06
C GLY A 324 -6.82 10.43 -14.01
N TRP A 325 -5.68 11.09 -13.69
CA TRP A 325 -5.28 12.54 -13.79
C TRP A 325 -4.61 13.09 -12.50
N LEU A 326 -3.28 13.31 -12.52
CA LEU A 326 -2.46 13.78 -11.37
C LEU A 326 -1.52 14.94 -11.75
N ARG A 327 -1.36 15.97 -10.91
CA ARG A 327 -0.56 17.19 -11.16
C ARG A 327 0.02 17.79 -9.87
N LYS A 328 1.09 18.59 -9.98
CA LYS A 328 1.61 19.47 -8.91
C LYS A 328 1.52 20.94 -9.29
N THR A 329 1.00 21.76 -8.40
CA THR A 329 0.84 23.20 -8.59
C THR A 329 2.12 23.92 -8.19
N HIS A 330 2.72 24.73 -9.06
CA HIS A 330 3.93 25.52 -8.76
C HIS A 330 3.63 27.00 -8.44
N ARG A 331 2.49 27.51 -8.91
CA ARG A 331 1.98 28.86 -8.66
C ARG A 331 0.48 28.79 -8.41
N PRO A 332 -0.15 29.71 -7.67
CA PRO A 332 -1.56 29.60 -7.36
C PRO A 332 -2.43 29.47 -8.62
N VAL A 333 -3.39 28.55 -8.59
CA VAL A 333 -4.33 28.30 -9.70
C VAL A 333 -5.75 28.47 -9.18
N THR A 334 -6.49 29.41 -9.76
CA THR A 334 -7.92 29.60 -9.46
C THR A 334 -8.76 28.68 -10.34
N LEU A 335 -9.60 27.86 -9.71
CA LEU A 335 -10.55 26.98 -10.36
C LEU A 335 -11.80 27.75 -10.81
N SER A 336 -12.58 27.17 -11.72
CA SER A 336 -13.87 27.74 -12.16
C SER A 336 -14.87 27.88 -11.01
N THR A 337 -14.72 27.10 -9.93
CA THR A 337 -15.50 27.22 -8.69
C THR A 337 -15.12 28.42 -7.81
N GLY A 338 -14.11 29.21 -8.19
CA GLY A 338 -13.58 30.32 -7.40
C GLY A 338 -12.61 29.90 -6.29
N HIS A 339 -12.42 28.60 -6.05
CA HIS A 339 -11.39 28.08 -5.12
C HIS A 339 -10.00 28.27 -5.71
N VAL A 340 -9.00 28.50 -4.85
CA VAL A 340 -7.60 28.68 -5.26
C VAL A 340 -6.78 27.52 -4.73
N ILE A 341 -6.08 26.83 -5.61
CA ILE A 341 -5.10 25.81 -5.26
C ILE A 341 -3.78 26.52 -4.92
N PRO A 342 -3.24 26.34 -3.70
CA PRO A 342 -1.97 26.95 -3.32
C PRO A 342 -0.77 26.44 -4.14
N PRO A 343 0.35 27.18 -4.14
CA PRO A 343 1.63 26.66 -4.63
C PRO A 343 2.05 25.40 -3.87
N ASP A 344 2.89 24.59 -4.51
CA ASP A 344 3.50 23.37 -3.98
C ASP A 344 2.53 22.27 -3.55
N THR A 345 1.28 22.34 -4.02
CA THR A 345 0.21 21.40 -3.66
C THR A 345 0.00 20.34 -4.75
N LEU A 346 -0.12 19.06 -4.37
CA LEU A 346 -0.52 18.00 -5.29
C LEU A 346 -2.01 18.10 -5.58
N SER A 347 -2.40 17.75 -6.81
CA SER A 347 -3.79 17.75 -7.23
C SER A 347 -4.10 16.54 -8.12
N ALA A 348 -5.32 16.04 -8.00
CA ALA A 348 -5.87 14.99 -8.83
C ALA A 348 -7.28 15.38 -9.27
N ALA A 349 -7.81 14.76 -10.33
CA ALA A 349 -9.20 14.99 -10.73
C ALA A 349 -10.08 13.80 -10.35
N THR A 350 -11.31 14.08 -9.94
CA THR A 350 -12.34 13.06 -9.76
C THR A 350 -12.70 12.45 -11.11
N ASN A 351 -13.10 11.18 -11.12
CA ASN A 351 -13.75 10.64 -12.30
C ASN A 351 -15.15 11.29 -12.46
N PRO A 352 -15.54 11.74 -13.67
CA PRO A 352 -16.86 12.34 -13.92
C PRO A 352 -18.05 11.46 -13.51
N TYR A 353 -17.90 10.13 -13.41
CA TYR A 353 -18.97 9.21 -12.99
C TYR A 353 -19.42 9.38 -11.53
N TYR A 354 -18.64 10.09 -10.71
CA TYR A 354 -19.03 10.42 -9.34
C TYR A 354 -19.94 11.64 -9.24
N ASN A 355 -20.14 12.37 -10.33
CA ASN A 355 -21.01 13.54 -10.40
C ASN A 355 -22.25 13.19 -11.25
N PRO A 356 -23.41 12.93 -10.60
CA PRO A 356 -24.65 12.61 -11.32
C PRO A 356 -25.13 13.74 -12.24
N ALA A 357 -24.75 15.00 -11.99
CA ALA A 357 -25.07 16.10 -12.88
C ALA A 357 -24.20 16.12 -14.14
N ALA A 358 -22.94 15.67 -14.04
CA ALA A 358 -22.03 15.53 -15.17
C ALA A 358 -22.34 14.28 -16.02
N THR A 359 -22.83 13.20 -15.39
CA THR A 359 -23.12 11.92 -16.06
C THR A 359 -24.48 11.33 -15.65
N PRO A 360 -25.60 12.02 -15.92
CA PRO A 360 -26.94 11.62 -15.44
C PRO A 360 -27.44 10.27 -15.96
N TRP A 361 -26.85 9.75 -17.04
CA TRP A 361 -27.15 8.42 -17.58
C TRP A 361 -26.46 7.27 -16.84
N ILE A 362 -25.43 7.54 -16.03
CA ILE A 362 -24.72 6.53 -15.24
C ILE A 362 -25.45 6.35 -13.91
N LYS A 363 -26.48 5.53 -13.92
CA LYS A 363 -27.19 5.08 -12.72
C LYS A 363 -26.35 4.03 -12.00
N ASP A 364 -26.31 4.02 -10.68
CA ASP A 364 -25.59 3.03 -9.86
C ASP A 364 -24.11 2.82 -10.27
N PRO A 365 -23.25 3.87 -10.24
CA PRO A 365 -21.87 3.82 -10.75
C PRO A 365 -20.97 2.77 -10.06
N GLN A 366 -21.39 2.25 -8.92
CA GLN A 366 -20.68 1.25 -8.11
C GLN A 366 -20.92 -0.19 -8.58
N GLU A 367 -21.97 -0.41 -9.37
CA GLU A 367 -22.27 -1.73 -9.90
C GLU A 367 -21.59 -1.92 -11.26
N PHE A 368 -20.88 -3.04 -11.42
CA PHE A 368 -20.27 -3.41 -12.68
C PHE A 368 -21.35 -3.80 -13.70
N ARG A 369 -21.74 -2.84 -14.54
CA ARG A 369 -22.71 -3.01 -15.64
C ARG A 369 -22.08 -2.63 -16.97
N PRO A 370 -21.44 -3.58 -17.68
CA PRO A 370 -20.84 -3.32 -18.98
C PRO A 370 -21.89 -2.91 -20.03
N GLU A 371 -23.17 -3.27 -19.86
CA GLU A 371 -24.22 -2.92 -20.84
C GLU A 371 -24.42 -1.40 -20.97
N ARG A 372 -24.09 -0.62 -19.93
CA ARG A 372 -24.14 0.86 -19.96
C ARG A 372 -23.27 1.46 -21.06
N TRP A 373 -22.24 0.71 -21.43
CA TRP A 373 -21.21 1.11 -22.39
C TRP A 373 -21.45 0.48 -23.77
N ILE A 374 -22.22 -0.59 -23.82
CA ILE A 374 -22.61 -1.33 -25.03
C ILE A 374 -23.89 -0.74 -25.65
N MET A 375 -24.76 -0.09 -24.85
CA MET A 375 -26.08 0.41 -25.26
C MET A 375 -26.16 1.94 -25.43
N ALA A 376 -25.04 2.65 -25.55
CA ALA A 376 -25.06 4.02 -26.04
C ALA A 376 -25.43 3.99 -27.53
N ASP A 377 -26.54 4.61 -27.88
CA ASP A 377 -27.13 4.55 -29.21
C ASP A 377 -26.12 5.02 -30.29
N ASP A 378 -25.72 4.13 -31.20
CA ASP A 378 -24.83 4.44 -32.34
C ASP A 378 -25.41 5.55 -33.24
N SER A 379 -26.69 5.91 -33.07
CA SER A 379 -27.35 7.02 -33.78
C SER A 379 -27.15 8.41 -33.15
N ASP A 380 -26.55 8.52 -31.95
CA ASP A 380 -26.20 9.80 -31.30
C ASP A 380 -24.67 10.00 -31.19
N PRO A 381 -24.04 10.70 -32.16
CA PRO A 381 -22.59 10.95 -32.18
C PRO A 381 -22.06 11.71 -30.96
N SER A 382 -22.94 12.39 -30.19
CA SER A 382 -22.55 13.13 -28.99
C SER A 382 -22.23 12.22 -27.80
N GLN A 383 -22.71 10.98 -27.81
CA GLN A 383 -22.47 9.98 -26.76
C GLN A 383 -21.34 8.99 -27.09
N ASP A 384 -20.88 8.95 -28.35
CA ASP A 384 -20.00 7.88 -28.86
C ASP A 384 -18.49 8.17 -28.68
N ALA A 385 -18.04 9.41 -28.85
CA ALA A 385 -16.61 9.73 -28.82
C ALA A 385 -15.99 9.77 -27.40
N GLY A 386 -16.79 10.10 -26.37
CA GLY A 386 -16.32 10.39 -25.02
C GLY A 386 -15.82 9.18 -24.22
N PHE A 387 -16.37 8.00 -24.49
CA PHE A 387 -16.28 6.85 -23.58
C PHE A 387 -15.56 5.62 -24.13
N ARG A 388 -15.16 5.62 -25.40
CA ARG A 388 -14.37 4.52 -25.97
C ARG A 388 -13.09 4.31 -25.17
N PHE A 389 -12.73 3.06 -24.88
CA PHE A 389 -11.48 2.76 -24.18
C PHE A 389 -10.29 3.34 -24.95
N GLY A 390 -9.56 4.25 -24.30
CA GLY A 390 -8.52 5.03 -24.98
C GLY A 390 -8.93 6.43 -25.41
N SER A 391 -10.13 6.90 -25.06
CA SER A 391 -10.47 8.32 -25.13
C SER A 391 -9.73 9.10 -24.03
N ALA A 392 -9.31 10.31 -24.37
CA ALA A 392 -8.72 11.26 -23.42
C ALA A 392 -9.54 12.55 -23.49
N THR A 393 -10.72 12.49 -22.87
CA THR A 393 -11.77 13.52 -22.88
C THR A 393 -12.02 13.99 -21.44
N THR A 394 -12.85 15.02 -21.25
CA THR A 394 -13.31 15.40 -19.90
C THR A 394 -14.16 14.33 -19.24
N ASP A 395 -14.76 13.47 -20.06
CA ASP A 395 -15.67 12.41 -19.62
C ASP A 395 -14.93 11.10 -19.30
N SER A 396 -13.66 11.00 -19.70
CA SER A 396 -12.76 9.89 -19.37
C SER A 396 -11.33 10.38 -19.20
N LEU A 397 -10.87 10.44 -17.95
CA LEU A 397 -9.57 11.00 -17.57
C LEU A 397 -8.45 9.96 -17.39
N ILE A 398 -8.67 8.74 -17.84
CA ILE A 398 -7.94 7.52 -17.44
C ILE A 398 -6.52 7.53 -17.92
N PHE A 399 -6.39 7.93 -19.17
CA PHE A 399 -5.12 8.19 -19.79
C PHE A 399 -4.68 9.64 -19.58
N GLY A 400 -5.19 10.33 -18.56
CA GLY A 400 -5.02 11.76 -18.38
C GLY A 400 -5.74 12.58 -19.45
N TYR A 401 -5.45 13.89 -19.48
CA TYR A 401 -6.12 14.82 -20.35
C TYR A 401 -5.20 15.97 -20.81
N GLY A 402 -5.52 16.55 -21.97
CA GLY A 402 -4.77 17.65 -22.57
C GLY A 402 -3.40 17.26 -23.13
N LYS A 403 -2.45 18.22 -23.11
CA LYS A 403 -1.09 18.02 -23.64
C LYS A 403 -0.29 16.94 -22.91
N HIS A 404 -0.72 16.56 -21.70
CA HIS A 404 -0.12 15.54 -20.84
C HIS A 404 -0.95 14.24 -20.79
N ALA A 405 -1.87 14.03 -21.72
CA ALA A 405 -2.48 12.72 -21.88
C ALA A 405 -1.39 11.67 -22.18
N CYS A 406 -1.58 10.45 -21.70
CA CYS A 406 -0.66 9.33 -21.81
C CYS A 406 -0.26 9.13 -23.27
N PRO A 407 1.05 9.29 -23.61
CA PRO A 407 1.50 9.18 -24.99
C PRO A 407 1.40 7.76 -25.52
N GLY A 408 1.52 6.74 -24.66
CA GLY A 408 1.43 5.32 -25.03
C GLY A 408 0.01 4.78 -25.15
N ARG A 409 -1.02 5.60 -24.96
CA ARG A 409 -2.43 5.17 -24.92
C ARG A 409 -2.88 4.33 -26.13
N PRO A 410 -2.63 4.72 -27.39
CA PRO A 410 -3.07 3.92 -28.55
C PRO A 410 -2.48 2.50 -28.54
N PHE A 411 -1.20 2.39 -28.15
CA PHE A 411 -0.53 1.10 -28.05
C PHE A 411 -1.03 0.28 -26.85
N GLY A 412 -1.13 0.91 -25.67
CA GLY A 412 -1.60 0.25 -24.45
C GLY A 412 -3.01 -0.31 -24.60
N VAL A 413 -3.93 0.44 -25.22
CA VAL A 413 -5.29 -0.02 -25.53
C VAL A 413 -5.26 -1.23 -26.46
N THR A 414 -4.43 -1.18 -27.51
CA THR A 414 -4.27 -2.29 -28.46
C THR A 414 -3.78 -3.55 -27.75
N VAL A 415 -2.75 -3.44 -26.90
CA VAL A 415 -2.19 -4.56 -26.14
C VAL A 415 -3.22 -5.14 -25.16
N VAL A 416 -3.89 -4.29 -24.38
CA VAL A 416 -4.91 -4.73 -23.42
C VAL A 416 -6.05 -5.46 -24.12
N LYS A 417 -6.61 -4.87 -25.18
CA LYS A 417 -7.72 -5.47 -25.93
C LYS A 417 -7.32 -6.80 -26.53
N SER A 418 -6.12 -6.88 -27.14
CA SER A 418 -5.62 -8.10 -27.77
C SER A 418 -5.42 -9.23 -26.75
N ILE A 419 -4.79 -8.94 -25.61
CA ILE A 419 -4.58 -9.93 -24.54
C ILE A 419 -5.91 -10.39 -23.96
N LEU A 420 -6.81 -9.46 -23.63
CA LEU A 420 -8.10 -9.83 -23.02
C LEU A 420 -8.96 -10.64 -23.99
N ALA A 421 -9.05 -10.21 -25.25
CA ALA A 421 -9.79 -10.93 -26.28
C ALA A 421 -9.22 -12.34 -26.48
N TYR A 422 -7.90 -12.48 -26.61
CA TYR A 422 -7.24 -13.79 -26.72
C TYR A 422 -7.50 -14.69 -25.52
N ILE A 423 -7.46 -14.14 -24.30
CA ILE A 423 -7.75 -14.93 -23.09
C ILE A 423 -9.21 -15.39 -23.07
N VAL A 424 -10.16 -14.50 -23.38
CA VAL A 424 -11.60 -14.80 -23.32
C VAL A 424 -12.03 -15.79 -24.41
N THR A 425 -11.40 -15.77 -25.58
CA THR A 425 -11.68 -16.74 -26.65
C THR A 425 -11.08 -18.10 -26.37
N SER A 426 -9.90 -18.15 -25.75
CA SER A 426 -9.10 -19.38 -25.63
C SER A 426 -9.23 -20.09 -24.27
N TRP A 427 -9.67 -19.38 -23.22
CA TRP A 427 -9.89 -19.94 -21.88
C TRP A 427 -11.24 -19.55 -21.28
N ASP A 428 -11.80 -20.45 -20.48
CA ASP A 428 -12.84 -20.14 -19.51
C ASP A 428 -12.23 -19.72 -18.17
N VAL A 429 -12.83 -18.73 -17.52
CA VAL A 429 -12.35 -18.16 -16.24
C VAL A 429 -13.47 -18.13 -15.20
N ARG A 430 -13.14 -18.49 -13.95
CA ARG A 430 -14.06 -18.37 -12.80
C ARG A 430 -13.30 -18.11 -11.50
N LEU A 431 -13.97 -17.54 -10.50
CA LEU A 431 -13.38 -17.41 -9.17
C LEU A 431 -13.17 -18.81 -8.54
N ALA A 432 -12.02 -19.01 -7.89
CA ALA A 432 -11.74 -20.26 -7.19
C ALA A 432 -12.49 -20.35 -5.86
N GLY A 433 -12.98 -21.53 -5.48
CA GLY A 433 -13.68 -21.76 -4.20
C GLY A 433 -15.15 -21.36 -4.18
N SER A 434 -15.79 -21.37 -3.00
CA SER A 434 -17.20 -21.01 -2.81
C SER A 434 -17.45 -19.51 -2.68
N HIS A 435 -16.54 -18.68 -3.21
CA HIS A 435 -16.66 -17.22 -3.10
C HIS A 435 -17.83 -16.73 -3.97
N VAL A 436 -18.86 -16.20 -3.31
CA VAL A 436 -20.01 -15.57 -3.96
C VAL A 436 -19.74 -14.06 -4.01
N GLY A 437 -19.20 -13.59 -5.13
CA GLY A 437 -19.05 -12.16 -5.42
C GLY A 437 -17.62 -11.69 -5.68
N ARG A 438 -17.52 -10.50 -6.28
CA ARG A 438 -16.25 -9.85 -6.62
C ARG A 438 -15.44 -9.53 -5.36
N PRO A 439 -14.14 -9.87 -5.30
CA PRO A 439 -13.26 -9.47 -4.21
C PRO A 439 -13.22 -7.94 -4.01
N GLU A 440 -13.05 -7.50 -2.75
CA GLU A 440 -12.92 -6.07 -2.46
C GLU A 440 -11.70 -5.46 -3.16
N ASN A 441 -11.88 -4.26 -3.71
CA ASN A 441 -10.79 -3.48 -4.30
C ASN A 441 -9.83 -3.06 -3.18
N ILE A 442 -8.54 -3.25 -3.41
CA ILE A 442 -7.49 -2.83 -2.46
C ILE A 442 -6.70 -1.71 -3.09
N CYS A 443 -6.62 -0.59 -2.36
CA CYS A 443 -5.92 0.60 -2.81
C CYS A 443 -4.60 0.72 -2.08
N MET A 444 -3.50 0.66 -2.83
CA MET A 444 -2.19 0.96 -2.28
C MET A 444 -1.94 2.46 -2.31
N ASP A 445 -2.18 3.14 -1.18
CA ASP A 445 -1.55 4.44 -0.93
C ASP A 445 -0.85 4.44 0.42
N PHE A 446 0.29 5.11 0.49
CA PHE A 446 1.08 5.20 1.71
C PHE A 446 0.47 6.30 2.60
N MET A 447 -0.11 5.91 3.74
CA MET A 447 -0.36 6.86 4.82
C MET A 447 0.91 7.10 5.63
N HIS A 448 0.93 8.14 6.47
CA HIS A 448 1.95 8.26 7.51
C HIS A 448 1.92 7.00 8.39
N ALA A 449 2.95 6.18 8.30
CA ALA A 449 3.12 5.01 9.13
C ALA A 449 3.45 5.48 10.56
N THR A 450 2.75 4.94 11.55
CA THR A 450 3.13 5.16 12.94
C THR A 450 4.55 4.59 13.16
N TRP A 451 5.36 5.23 14.01
CA TRP A 451 6.73 4.76 14.29
C TRP A 451 6.78 3.29 14.75
N ALA A 452 5.76 2.83 15.47
CA ALA A 452 5.59 1.41 15.83
C ALA A 452 5.48 0.49 14.59
N SER A 453 4.78 0.92 13.53
CA SER A 453 4.65 0.20 12.26
C SER A 453 5.98 0.18 11.49
N ILE A 454 6.74 1.27 11.54
CA ILE A 454 8.07 1.37 10.92
C ILE A 454 9.06 0.38 11.58
N ILE A 455 9.05 0.32 12.92
CA ILE A 455 9.91 -0.58 13.70
C ILE A 455 9.53 -2.05 13.48
N LEU A 456 8.24 -2.39 13.57
CA LEU A 456 7.74 -3.76 13.35
C LEU A 456 8.02 -4.26 11.92
N PHE A 457 7.86 -3.41 10.92
CA PHE A 457 8.14 -3.77 9.53
C PHE A 457 9.64 -3.95 9.30
N SER A 458 10.48 -3.09 9.87
CA SER A 458 11.95 -3.21 9.78
C SER A 458 12.46 -4.53 10.38
N LEU A 459 11.80 -5.03 11.43
CA LEU A 459 12.10 -6.33 12.04
C LEU A 459 11.61 -7.53 11.19
N CYS A 460 10.56 -7.36 10.38
CA CYS A 460 9.99 -8.41 9.51
C CYS A 460 10.50 -8.38 8.05
N ALA A 461 11.13 -7.28 7.63
CA ALA A 461 11.59 -7.03 6.26
C ALA A 461 12.44 -8.16 5.64
N PRO A 462 13.35 -8.85 6.36
CA PRO A 462 14.17 -9.91 5.77
C PRO A 462 13.37 -11.12 5.26
N ARG A 463 12.17 -11.37 5.81
CA ARG A 463 11.27 -12.44 5.33
C ARG A 463 10.43 -12.02 4.13
N ILE A 464 9.99 -10.75 4.09
CA ILE A 464 9.14 -10.19 3.01
C ILE A 464 9.96 -10.01 1.71
N LEU A 465 11.23 -9.66 1.82
CA LEU A 465 12.13 -9.44 0.68
C LEU A 465 12.55 -10.74 -0.05
N ARG A 466 12.24 -11.93 0.49
CA ARG A 466 12.66 -13.23 -0.08
C ARG A 466 11.69 -13.80 -1.12
N THR A 467 10.52 -13.20 -1.30
CA THR A 467 9.52 -13.63 -2.29
C THR A 467 9.23 -12.48 -3.26
N PRO A 468 10.10 -12.25 -4.27
CA PRO A 468 9.99 -11.10 -5.18
C PRO A 468 8.68 -11.06 -5.98
N HIS A 469 7.98 -12.20 -6.14
CA HIS A 469 6.71 -12.29 -6.85
C HIS A 469 5.45 -12.17 -5.98
N SER A 470 5.57 -11.99 -4.66
CA SER A 470 4.44 -12.08 -3.73
C SER A 470 3.90 -10.74 -3.23
N TYR A 471 4.14 -9.64 -3.92
CA TYR A 471 3.63 -8.32 -3.52
C TYR A 471 2.16 -8.09 -3.95
N GLY A 472 1.47 -9.13 -4.40
CA GLY A 472 0.03 -9.13 -4.64
C GLY A 472 -0.71 -9.94 -3.56
N LEU A 473 -1.91 -9.50 -3.20
CA LEU A 473 -2.82 -10.35 -2.45
C LEU A 473 -3.14 -11.62 -3.26
N ARG A 474 -3.13 -12.76 -2.57
CA ARG A 474 -3.34 -14.08 -3.17
C ARG A 474 -4.81 -14.32 -3.51
N TRP A 475 -5.30 -13.65 -4.55
CA TRP A 475 -6.59 -14.01 -5.15
C TRP A 475 -6.40 -15.19 -6.08
N ARG A 476 -7.26 -16.18 -5.95
CA ARG A 476 -7.20 -17.41 -6.73
C ARG A 476 -8.31 -17.40 -7.77
N ILE A 477 -7.94 -17.45 -9.04
CA ILE A 477 -8.86 -17.66 -10.17
C ILE A 477 -8.62 -19.07 -10.69
N THR A 478 -9.67 -19.75 -11.12
CA THR A 478 -9.56 -21.02 -11.80
C THR A 478 -9.78 -20.81 -13.30
N THR A 479 -8.89 -21.36 -14.13
CA THR A 479 -8.96 -21.28 -15.60
C THR A 479 -9.09 -22.67 -16.22
N PHE A 480 -9.74 -22.78 -17.38
CA PHE A 480 -9.86 -24.01 -18.17
C PHE A 480 -9.60 -23.67 -19.64
N SER A 481 -8.79 -24.46 -20.34
CA SER A 481 -8.47 -24.22 -21.77
C SER A 481 -9.51 -24.90 -22.66
N LYS A 482 -9.99 -24.19 -23.69
CA LYS A 482 -11.08 -24.68 -24.55
C LYS A 482 -10.59 -25.61 -25.68
N ASP A 483 -9.36 -25.42 -26.16
CA ASP A 483 -8.86 -26.06 -27.38
C ASP A 483 -7.43 -26.61 -27.22
N ALA A 484 -7.31 -27.90 -26.88
CA ALA A 484 -6.10 -28.66 -27.19
C ALA A 484 -6.21 -29.16 -28.64
N PRO A 485 -5.17 -29.07 -29.48
CA PRO A 485 -5.18 -29.73 -30.79
C PRO A 485 -5.37 -31.23 -30.58
N GLU A 486 -6.34 -31.82 -31.31
CA GLU A 486 -6.70 -33.24 -31.26
C GLU A 486 -5.45 -34.14 -31.33
N MET A 487 -5.04 -34.72 -30.21
CA MET A 487 -4.18 -35.90 -30.20
C MET A 487 -4.63 -36.89 -29.11
N ASP A 488 -5.20 -37.97 -29.62
CA ASP A 488 -5.36 -39.30 -29.05
C ASP A 488 -6.42 -39.54 -27.96
N LYS A 489 -7.63 -39.88 -28.44
CA LYS A 489 -8.67 -40.58 -27.68
C LYS A 489 -8.24 -42.03 -27.45
N GLN A 490 -7.61 -42.34 -26.31
CA GLN A 490 -7.76 -43.62 -25.58
C GLN A 490 -6.79 -43.72 -24.38
N ARG A 491 -7.30 -43.45 -23.17
CA ARG A 491 -7.09 -44.26 -21.95
C ARG A 491 -7.70 -43.57 -20.75
N ALA A 492 -8.90 -43.99 -20.38
CA ALA A 492 -9.43 -43.76 -19.05
C ALA A 492 -8.75 -44.74 -18.08
N ILE A 493 -8.10 -44.22 -17.03
CA ILE A 493 -7.72 -45.00 -15.84
C ILE A 493 -8.50 -44.39 -14.66
N PRO A 494 -9.27 -45.17 -13.89
CA PRO A 494 -10.01 -44.66 -12.73
C PRO A 494 -9.07 -44.33 -11.55
N PRO A 495 -9.51 -43.48 -10.60
CA PRO A 495 -8.67 -43.05 -9.48
C PRO A 495 -8.44 -44.19 -8.47
N GLU A 496 -7.17 -44.48 -8.19
CA GLU A 496 -6.74 -45.40 -7.15
C GLU A 496 -6.80 -44.71 -5.77
N LYS A 497 -7.40 -45.40 -4.80
CA LYS A 497 -7.43 -45.01 -3.38
C LYS A 497 -6.00 -44.99 -2.81
N PRO A 498 -5.66 -44.06 -1.87
CA PRO A 498 -4.39 -44.13 -1.19
C PRO A 498 -4.29 -45.40 -0.32
N PRO A 499 -3.13 -46.08 -0.26
CA PRO A 499 -2.98 -47.31 0.50
C PRO A 499 -3.07 -47.04 1.99
N GLN A 500 -3.91 -47.83 2.66
CA GLN A 500 -3.81 -48.10 4.08
C GLN A 500 -2.80 -49.23 4.29
N ASP A 501 -1.90 -49.01 5.24
CA ASP A 501 -1.14 -49.98 6.06
C ASP A 501 0.37 -50.16 5.80
N ALA A 502 1.06 -50.20 6.96
CA ALA A 502 2.47 -50.47 7.28
C ALA A 502 3.43 -49.27 7.09
N VAL A 503 4.13 -48.76 8.11
CA VAL A 503 4.84 -49.44 9.22
C VAL A 503 4.87 -48.53 10.46
N GLY A 504 4.67 -49.13 11.63
CA GLY A 504 4.69 -48.45 12.92
C GLY A 504 6.01 -47.76 13.26
N GLN A 505 5.88 -46.53 13.73
CA GLN A 505 6.77 -45.93 14.71
C GLN A 505 5.90 -45.56 15.90
N GLU A 506 6.28 -46.04 17.09
CA GLU A 506 5.72 -45.59 18.36
C GLU A 506 5.96 -44.08 18.49
N GLU A 507 4.97 -43.28 18.13
CA GLU A 507 4.90 -41.88 18.55
C GLU A 507 4.43 -41.86 20.00
N ASP A 508 5.37 -41.58 20.88
CA ASP A 508 5.19 -41.21 22.27
C ASP A 508 4.11 -40.12 22.33
N THR A 509 2.92 -40.48 22.81
CA THR A 509 1.79 -39.56 22.95
C THR A 509 2.22 -38.45 23.91
N PRO A 510 2.23 -37.16 23.53
CA PRO A 510 2.54 -36.11 24.50
C PRO A 510 1.45 -36.15 25.56
N ALA A 511 1.84 -36.49 26.79
CA ALA A 511 0.97 -36.45 27.95
C ALA A 511 0.19 -35.13 27.95
N ALA A 512 -1.13 -35.21 28.15
CA ALA A 512 -1.99 -34.03 28.23
C ALA A 512 -1.36 -32.98 29.16
N PRO A 513 -1.26 -31.70 28.75
CA PRO A 513 -0.54 -30.70 29.52
C PRO A 513 -1.13 -30.63 30.93
N PRO A 514 -0.28 -30.59 31.98
CA PRO A 514 -0.74 -30.56 33.36
C PRO A 514 -1.70 -29.37 33.56
N LYS A 515 -2.83 -29.63 34.23
CA LYS A 515 -3.83 -28.59 34.53
C LYS A 515 -3.15 -27.46 35.29
N LYS A 516 -3.23 -26.23 34.75
CA LYS A 516 -2.57 -25.07 35.36
C LYS A 516 -3.14 -24.80 36.76
N PRO A 517 -2.29 -24.51 37.76
CA PRO A 517 -2.73 -24.25 39.12
C PRO A 517 -3.59 -22.98 39.20
N LEU A 518 -4.43 -22.88 40.24
CA LEU A 518 -5.29 -21.70 40.45
C LEU A 518 -4.48 -20.39 40.55
N SER A 519 -3.27 -20.44 41.13
CA SER A 519 -2.35 -19.30 41.21
C SER A 519 -1.99 -18.72 39.84
N PHE A 520 -1.84 -19.57 38.82
CA PHE A 520 -1.58 -19.14 37.45
C PHE A 520 -2.75 -18.30 36.91
N TRP A 521 -4.00 -18.75 37.10
CA TRP A 521 -5.17 -18.04 36.63
C TRP A 521 -5.40 -16.72 37.38
N LEU A 522 -5.07 -16.66 38.66
CA LEU A 522 -5.12 -15.42 39.45
C LEU A 522 -4.08 -14.40 38.99
N VAL A 523 -2.85 -14.84 38.69
CA VAL A 523 -1.82 -13.97 38.09
C VAL A 523 -2.24 -13.52 36.69
N PHE A 524 -2.75 -14.43 35.85
CA PHE A 524 -3.25 -14.09 34.52
C PHE A 524 -4.39 -13.05 34.57
N PHE A 525 -5.33 -13.19 35.51
CA PHE A 525 -6.38 -12.21 35.75
C PHE A 525 -5.80 -10.84 36.13
N ALA A 526 -4.78 -10.80 36.99
CA ALA A 526 -4.10 -9.56 37.35
C ALA A 526 -3.42 -8.89 36.14
N LEU A 527 -2.78 -9.67 35.26
CA LEU A 527 -2.15 -9.15 34.03
C LEU A 527 -3.19 -8.60 33.05
N CYS A 528 -4.33 -9.27 32.89
CA CYS A 528 -5.47 -8.75 32.11
C CYS A 528 -6.02 -7.44 32.70
N LEU A 529 -6.16 -7.36 34.02
CA LEU A 529 -6.65 -6.17 34.70
C LEU A 529 -5.69 -4.98 34.53
N LEU A 530 -4.37 -5.23 34.57
CA LEU A 530 -3.35 -4.22 34.29
C LEU A 530 -3.39 -3.76 32.83
N GLY A 531 -3.44 -4.70 31.87
CA GLY A 531 -3.55 -4.37 30.45
C GLY A 531 -4.80 -3.56 30.12
N LEU A 532 -5.94 -3.89 30.75
CA LEU A 532 -7.18 -3.11 30.69
C LEU A 532 -6.99 -1.69 31.25
N SER A 533 -6.42 -1.58 32.46
CA SER A 533 -6.28 -0.29 33.16
C SER A 533 -5.33 0.66 32.45
N THR A 534 -4.18 0.18 31.95
CA THR A 534 -3.23 1.02 31.22
C THR A 534 -3.79 1.51 29.89
N ALA A 535 -4.56 0.66 29.19
CA ALA A 535 -5.17 1.00 27.91
C ALA A 535 -6.39 1.92 28.06
N LEU A 536 -7.17 1.75 29.12
CA LEU A 536 -8.25 2.65 29.51
C LEU A 536 -7.70 4.03 29.87
N GLU A 537 -6.63 4.09 30.66
CA GLU A 537 -6.06 5.38 31.10
C GLU A 537 -5.48 6.22 29.96
N ALA A 538 -4.91 5.56 28.94
CA ALA A 538 -4.42 6.23 27.74
C ALA A 538 -5.53 6.96 26.96
N THR A 539 -6.80 6.60 27.16
CA THR A 539 -7.93 7.11 26.36
C THR A 539 -8.99 7.84 27.18
N ILE A 540 -9.14 7.57 28.48
CA ILE A 540 -10.16 8.20 29.33
C ILE A 540 -9.90 9.70 29.53
N VAL A 541 -8.63 10.08 29.74
CA VAL A 541 -8.23 11.45 30.07
C VAL A 541 -8.43 12.41 28.90
N THR A 542 -8.33 11.95 27.65
CA THR A 542 -8.47 12.82 26.47
C THR A 542 -9.87 13.42 26.37
N THR A 543 -10.90 12.66 26.78
CA THR A 543 -12.30 13.13 26.81
C THR A 543 -12.62 13.99 28.03
N ALA A 544 -11.93 13.78 29.14
CA ALA A 544 -12.07 14.58 30.36
C ALA A 544 -11.24 15.87 30.35
N LEU A 545 -10.28 15.98 29.40
CA LEU A 545 -9.29 17.06 29.36
C LEU A 545 -9.90 18.47 29.36
N PRO A 546 -10.97 18.79 28.59
CA PRO A 546 -11.59 20.12 28.63
C PRO A 546 -12.10 20.49 30.04
N THR A 547 -12.77 19.55 30.72
CA THR A 547 -13.31 19.74 32.07
C THR A 547 -12.20 19.91 33.12
N ILE A 548 -11.09 19.19 32.97
CA ILE A 548 -9.91 19.31 33.84
C ILE A 548 -9.27 20.70 33.70
N ILE A 549 -9.14 21.20 32.46
CA ILE A 549 -8.56 22.51 32.17
C ILE A 549 -9.40 23.63 32.78
N GLU A 550 -10.72 23.55 32.64
CA GLU A 550 -11.67 24.55 33.14
C GLU A 550 -11.70 24.58 34.67
N THR A 551 -11.66 23.42 35.34
CA THR A 551 -11.75 23.36 36.81
C THR A 551 -10.46 23.73 37.54
N ILE A 552 -9.28 23.36 37.01
CA ILE A 552 -7.98 23.60 37.68
C ILE A 552 -7.22 24.80 37.08
N HIS A 553 -7.79 25.50 36.09
CA HIS A 553 -7.18 26.67 35.43
C HIS A 553 -5.76 26.36 34.90
N VAL A 554 -5.61 25.25 34.19
CA VAL A 554 -4.31 24.69 33.75
C VAL A 554 -3.52 25.64 32.82
N GLY A 555 -4.19 26.63 32.22
CA GLY A 555 -3.56 27.69 31.44
C GLY A 555 -2.78 27.17 30.23
N SER A 556 -1.60 27.71 29.97
CA SER A 556 -0.73 27.35 28.84
C SER A 556 -0.10 25.94 28.94
N HIS A 557 -0.24 25.25 30.08
CA HIS A 557 0.37 23.94 30.31
C HIS A 557 -0.55 22.75 29.97
N TYR A 558 -1.70 22.99 29.32
CA TYR A 558 -2.70 21.94 29.07
C TYR A 558 -2.17 20.78 28.20
N SER A 559 -1.28 21.06 27.26
CA SER A 559 -0.67 20.04 26.39
C SER A 559 0.18 19.03 27.18
N TRP A 560 0.78 19.47 28.29
CA TRP A 560 1.63 18.62 29.13
C TRP A 560 0.86 17.58 29.94
N VAL A 561 -0.45 17.76 30.15
CA VAL A 561 -1.28 16.77 30.89
C VAL A 561 -1.36 15.43 30.15
N GLY A 562 -1.48 15.48 28.81
CA GLY A 562 -1.41 14.30 27.95
C GLY A 562 0.03 13.86 27.66
N ASN A 563 0.87 14.82 27.26
CA ASN A 563 2.22 14.52 26.77
C ASN A 563 3.15 13.99 27.87
N ALA A 564 3.03 14.43 29.12
CA ALA A 564 3.87 13.92 30.21
C ALA A 564 3.68 12.42 30.47
N PHE A 565 2.44 11.93 30.36
CA PHE A 565 2.13 10.51 30.49
C PHE A 565 2.71 9.71 29.31
N LEU A 566 2.48 10.15 28.07
CA LEU A 566 2.98 9.46 26.88
C LEU A 566 4.51 9.44 26.85
N LEU A 567 5.15 10.59 27.08
CA LEU A 567 6.60 10.73 27.11
C LEU A 567 7.24 9.80 28.17
N SER A 568 6.78 9.88 29.41
CA SER A 568 7.32 9.02 30.48
C SER A 568 7.08 7.53 30.22
N SER A 569 5.93 7.18 29.63
CA SER A 569 5.62 5.80 29.26
C SER A 569 6.49 5.25 28.13
N ALA A 570 6.97 6.09 27.21
CA ALA A 570 7.83 5.68 26.11
C ALA A 570 9.30 5.54 26.54
N VAL A 571 9.77 6.48 27.36
CA VAL A 571 11.16 6.57 27.82
C VAL A 571 11.56 5.38 28.70
N VAL A 572 10.65 4.89 29.55
CA VAL A 572 10.97 3.86 30.57
C VAL A 572 11.03 2.43 30.02
N GLN A 573 10.45 2.16 28.85
CA GLN A 573 10.21 0.79 28.35
C GLN A 573 11.46 -0.09 28.28
N PRO A 574 12.59 0.35 27.69
CA PRO A 574 13.78 -0.49 27.59
C PRO A 574 14.44 -0.72 28.95
N PHE A 575 14.34 0.26 29.85
CA PHE A 575 14.93 0.18 31.19
C PHE A 575 14.22 -0.88 32.04
N ILE A 576 12.90 -1.00 31.94
CA ILE A 576 12.14 -2.04 32.66
C ILE A 576 12.50 -3.45 32.17
N GLY A 577 12.78 -3.63 30.88
CA GLY A 577 13.27 -4.90 30.34
C GLY A 577 14.59 -5.33 30.99
N GLN A 578 15.57 -4.42 31.06
CA GLN A 578 16.86 -4.69 31.71
C GLN A 578 16.71 -4.93 33.21
N LEU A 579 15.83 -4.18 33.90
CA LEU A 579 15.52 -4.44 35.31
C LEU A 579 14.91 -5.83 35.53
N ALA A 580 14.05 -6.30 34.61
CA ALA A 580 13.44 -7.63 34.68
C ALA A 580 14.47 -8.76 34.51
N ASP A 581 15.49 -8.54 33.68
CA ASP A 581 16.59 -9.51 33.48
C ASP A 581 17.52 -9.59 34.71
N VAL A 582 17.68 -8.49 35.44
CA VAL A 582 18.59 -8.38 36.58
C VAL A 582 17.93 -8.78 37.90
N PHE A 583 16.78 -8.19 38.22
CA PHE A 583 16.08 -8.35 39.50
C PHE A 583 15.01 -9.45 39.46
N GLY A 584 14.88 -10.15 38.34
CA GLY A 584 13.78 -11.06 38.06
C GLY A 584 12.51 -10.29 37.75
N ARG A 585 11.42 -11.01 37.47
CA ARG A 585 10.22 -10.39 36.87
C ARG A 585 9.21 -9.92 37.92
N ARG A 586 9.26 -10.51 39.13
CA ARG A 586 8.32 -10.23 40.24
C ARG A 586 8.43 -8.78 40.72
N TRP A 587 9.63 -8.36 41.15
CA TRP A 587 9.82 -7.05 41.78
C TRP A 587 9.63 -5.87 40.81
N PRO A 588 10.15 -5.91 39.57
CA PRO A 588 9.90 -4.84 38.61
C PRO A 588 8.42 -4.73 38.24
N LEU A 589 7.67 -5.84 38.14
CA LEU A 589 6.22 -5.81 37.85
C LEU A 589 5.43 -5.18 39.00
N ILE A 590 5.77 -5.50 40.26
CA ILE A 590 5.18 -4.86 41.44
C ILE A 590 5.52 -3.37 41.47
N PHE A 591 6.77 -3.01 41.20
CA PHE A 591 7.25 -1.62 41.20
C PHE A 591 6.51 -0.76 40.18
N VAL A 592 6.44 -1.17 38.91
CA VAL A 592 5.76 -0.39 37.87
C VAL A 592 4.25 -0.30 38.12
N THR A 593 3.65 -1.34 38.68
CA THR A 593 2.24 -1.32 39.10
C THR A 593 2.00 -0.34 40.24
N ALA A 594 2.89 -0.32 41.24
CA ALA A 594 2.82 0.64 42.34
C ALA A 594 3.00 2.09 41.85
N CYS A 595 3.92 2.35 40.92
CA CYS A 595 4.07 3.66 40.28
C CYS A 595 2.81 4.09 39.53
N PHE A 596 2.17 3.18 38.79
CA PHE A 596 0.92 3.45 38.08
C PHE A 596 -0.21 3.85 39.05
N VAL A 597 -0.39 3.10 40.14
CA VAL A 597 -1.40 3.38 41.17
C VAL A 597 -1.10 4.68 41.91
N LEU A 598 0.15 4.91 42.30
CA LEU A 598 0.58 6.13 42.99
C LEU A 598 0.38 7.36 42.11
N GLY A 599 0.78 7.30 40.84
CA GLY A 599 0.58 8.38 39.88
C GLY A 599 -0.89 8.69 39.65
N SER A 600 -1.75 7.66 39.60
CA SER A 600 -3.21 7.82 39.54
C SER A 600 -3.77 8.53 40.79
N GLY A 601 -3.25 8.21 41.98
CA GLY A 601 -3.59 8.92 43.22
C GLY A 601 -3.22 10.40 43.20
N ILE A 602 -2.00 10.71 42.78
CA ILE A 602 -1.49 12.08 42.70
C ILE A 602 -2.29 12.89 41.66
N ALA A 603 -2.57 12.30 40.50
CA ALA A 603 -3.34 12.96 39.44
C ALA A 603 -4.81 13.18 39.83
N GLY A 604 -5.47 12.19 40.45
CA GLY A 604 -6.84 12.33 40.94
C GLY A 604 -6.99 13.32 42.10
N GLY A 605 -5.97 13.42 42.95
CA GLY A 605 -5.91 14.39 44.05
C GLY A 605 -5.39 15.78 43.64
N ALA A 606 -5.15 16.04 42.35
CA ALA A 606 -4.48 17.26 41.93
C ALA A 606 -5.31 18.52 42.21
N THR A 607 -4.66 19.52 42.80
CA THR A 607 -5.22 20.86 43.06
C THR A 607 -4.61 21.93 42.16
N GLY A 608 -3.62 21.58 41.34
CA GLY A 608 -2.93 22.49 40.43
C GLY A 608 -2.27 21.75 39.25
N ALA A 609 -1.96 22.49 38.19
CA ALA A 609 -1.40 21.95 36.95
C ALA A 609 -0.08 21.18 37.17
N GLY A 610 0.83 21.70 38.00
CA GLY A 610 2.11 21.03 38.29
C GLY A 610 1.95 19.69 39.01
N MET A 611 1.02 19.60 39.96
CA MET A 611 0.72 18.34 40.66
C MET A 611 0.08 17.32 39.73
N LEU A 612 -0.81 17.77 38.83
CA LEU A 612 -1.40 16.92 37.81
C LEU A 612 -0.34 16.38 36.85
N ILE A 613 0.51 17.25 36.30
CA ILE A 613 1.61 16.85 35.39
C ILE A 613 2.59 15.90 36.10
N GLY A 614 2.96 16.19 37.34
CA GLY A 614 3.81 15.31 38.15
C GLY A 614 3.19 13.93 38.36
N GLY A 615 1.89 13.88 38.70
CA GLY A 615 1.13 12.63 38.81
C GLY A 615 1.10 11.87 37.49
N ARG A 616 0.87 12.55 36.37
CA ARG A 616 0.85 11.97 35.01
C ARG A 616 2.21 11.40 34.60
N THR A 617 3.30 12.04 34.96
CA THR A 617 4.67 11.52 34.74
C THR A 617 4.89 10.23 35.51
N VAL A 618 4.58 10.21 36.81
CA VAL A 618 4.74 9.00 37.65
C VAL A 618 3.84 7.86 37.15
N GLN A 619 2.62 8.18 36.76
CA GLN A 619 1.66 7.24 36.22
C GLN A 619 2.13 6.66 34.87
N GLY A 620 2.68 7.49 33.98
CA GLY A 620 3.20 7.06 32.69
C GLY A 620 4.43 6.17 32.81
N LEU A 621 5.34 6.43 33.77
CA LEU A 621 6.44 5.52 34.11
C LEU A 621 5.91 4.12 34.49
N GLY A 622 4.85 4.07 35.29
CA GLY A 622 4.18 2.82 35.63
C GLY A 622 3.57 2.14 34.41
N ALA A 623 2.79 2.88 33.62
CA ALA A 623 2.09 2.35 32.44
C ALA A 623 3.06 1.78 31.39
N GLY A 624 4.13 2.51 31.06
CA GLY A 624 5.14 2.06 30.11
C GLY A 624 5.84 0.77 30.57
N GLY A 625 6.14 0.68 31.85
CA GLY A 625 6.73 -0.52 32.44
C GLY A 625 5.79 -1.72 32.43
N ILE A 626 4.52 -1.51 32.76
CA ILE A 626 3.46 -2.54 32.71
C ILE A 626 3.36 -3.13 31.30
N LEU A 627 3.32 -2.28 30.26
CA LEU A 627 3.18 -2.73 28.87
C LEU A 627 4.31 -3.68 28.42
N VAL A 628 5.53 -3.47 28.91
CA VAL A 628 6.68 -4.32 28.58
C VAL A 628 6.69 -5.58 29.44
N ILE A 629 6.55 -5.43 30.75
CA ILE A 629 6.78 -6.55 31.68
C ILE A 629 5.65 -7.58 31.66
N ILE A 630 4.42 -7.19 31.29
CA ILE A 630 3.32 -8.13 31.04
C ILE A 630 3.73 -9.13 29.94
N ASP A 631 4.31 -8.67 28.84
CA ASP A 631 4.70 -9.52 27.71
C ASP A 631 5.86 -10.45 28.08
N ILE A 632 6.83 -9.96 28.88
CA ILE A 632 7.95 -10.75 29.39
C ILE A 632 7.42 -11.86 30.31
N VAL A 633 6.61 -11.50 31.31
CA VAL A 633 6.05 -12.45 32.28
C VAL A 633 5.16 -13.49 31.60
N MET A 634 4.32 -13.07 30.64
CA MET A 634 3.48 -14.00 29.88
C MET A 634 4.29 -14.95 29.01
N SER A 635 5.41 -14.46 28.45
CA SER A 635 6.32 -15.30 27.68
C SER A 635 7.00 -16.35 28.55
N ASP A 636 7.37 -16.00 29.79
CA ASP A 636 8.03 -16.92 30.72
C ASP A 636 7.05 -17.91 31.37
N LEU A 637 5.79 -17.52 31.57
CA LEU A 637 4.77 -18.35 32.22
C LEU A 637 4.10 -19.38 31.30
N VAL A 638 4.19 -19.22 29.98
CA VAL A 638 3.40 -19.98 29.01
C VAL A 638 4.30 -20.62 27.93
N PRO A 639 4.13 -21.93 27.64
CA PRO A 639 4.86 -22.59 26.55
C PRO A 639 4.53 -21.99 25.18
N LEU A 640 5.47 -22.07 24.23
CA LEU A 640 5.42 -21.40 22.93
C LEU A 640 4.12 -21.66 22.14
N GLN A 641 3.56 -22.86 22.26
CA GLN A 641 2.32 -23.29 21.58
C GLN A 641 1.07 -22.53 22.06
N GLU A 642 0.99 -22.20 23.35
CA GLU A 642 -0.17 -21.51 23.94
C GLU A 642 0.04 -20.00 24.10
N ARG A 643 1.30 -19.55 23.95
CA ARG A 643 1.70 -18.16 24.14
C ARG A 643 0.89 -17.20 23.29
N ALA A 644 0.65 -17.53 22.01
CA ALA A 644 -0.16 -16.70 21.11
C ALA A 644 -1.62 -16.53 21.60
N LYS A 645 -2.22 -17.59 22.15
CA LYS A 645 -3.61 -17.57 22.64
C LYS A 645 -3.75 -16.70 23.89
N LEU A 646 -2.87 -16.89 24.87
CA LEU A 646 -2.94 -16.16 26.14
C LEU A 646 -2.47 -14.71 26.02
N LEU A 647 -1.43 -14.42 25.22
CA LEU A 647 -1.08 -13.04 24.87
C LEU A 647 -2.22 -12.36 24.10
N GLY A 648 -2.86 -13.07 23.16
CA GLY A 648 -4.03 -12.57 22.45
C GLY A 648 -5.14 -12.13 23.41
N LEU A 649 -5.46 -12.94 24.42
CA LEU A 649 -6.47 -12.62 25.44
C LEU A 649 -6.10 -11.39 26.29
N VAL A 650 -4.85 -11.29 26.74
CA VAL A 650 -4.38 -10.09 27.47
C VAL A 650 -4.49 -8.85 26.58
N ARG A 651 -4.09 -8.94 25.31
CA ARG A 651 -4.19 -7.82 24.36
C ARG A 651 -5.64 -7.45 24.03
N MET A 652 -6.56 -8.42 23.98
CA MET A 652 -8.00 -8.16 23.83
C MET A 652 -8.54 -7.32 25.00
N THR A 653 -8.10 -7.58 26.24
CA THR A 653 -8.51 -6.76 27.39
C THR A 653 -8.00 -5.32 27.29
N GLY A 654 -6.79 -5.11 26.75
CA GLY A 654 -6.30 -3.77 26.42
C GLY A 654 -7.15 -3.07 25.35
N ALA A 655 -7.51 -3.77 24.28
CA ALA A 655 -8.38 -3.22 23.23
C ALA A 655 -9.77 -2.82 23.76
N LEU A 656 -10.35 -3.62 24.67
CA LEU A 656 -11.58 -3.28 25.37
C LEU A 656 -11.41 -2.00 26.21
N GLY A 657 -10.30 -1.88 26.93
CA GLY A 657 -9.98 -0.69 27.74
C GLY A 657 -9.93 0.58 26.90
N SER A 658 -9.19 0.55 25.79
CA SER A 658 -9.11 1.71 24.87
C SER A 658 -10.44 2.05 24.20
N SER A 659 -11.31 1.06 23.97
CA SER A 659 -12.63 1.30 23.37
C SER A 659 -13.63 1.91 24.36
N ILE A 660 -13.60 1.46 25.61
CA ILE A 660 -14.50 1.90 26.68
C ILE A 660 -14.08 3.26 27.25
N GLY A 661 -12.77 3.55 27.24
CA GLY A 661 -12.18 4.75 27.86
C GLY A 661 -12.86 6.07 27.49
N PRO A 662 -13.06 6.41 26.20
CA PRO A 662 -13.72 7.67 25.82
C PRO A 662 -15.17 7.78 26.29
N ILE A 663 -15.92 6.67 26.29
CA ILE A 663 -17.33 6.63 26.70
C ILE A 663 -17.44 6.85 28.21
N VAL A 664 -16.63 6.13 28.98
CA VAL A 664 -16.60 6.22 30.45
C VAL A 664 -16.02 7.57 30.89
N GLY A 665 -14.97 8.05 30.23
CA GLY A 665 -14.35 9.34 30.52
C GLY A 665 -15.29 10.51 30.29
N GLY A 666 -15.99 10.55 29.16
CA GLY A 666 -16.97 11.60 28.87
C GLY A 666 -18.18 11.57 29.81
N ALA A 667 -18.58 10.39 30.31
CA ALA A 667 -19.67 10.27 31.28
C ALA A 667 -19.25 10.69 32.69
N ILE A 668 -18.09 10.22 33.16
CA ILE A 668 -17.58 10.49 34.52
C ILE A 668 -17.09 11.93 34.66
N ALA A 669 -16.48 12.50 33.60
CA ALA A 669 -16.00 13.89 33.62
C ALA A 669 -17.11 14.91 33.92
N LYS A 670 -18.36 14.63 33.53
CA LYS A 670 -19.51 15.50 33.82
C LYS A 670 -19.90 15.53 35.31
N ALA A 671 -19.57 14.47 36.05
CA ALA A 671 -19.88 14.38 37.47
C ALA A 671 -18.69 14.84 38.33
N ASP A 672 -17.56 14.13 38.23
CA ASP A 672 -16.31 14.50 38.87
C ASP A 672 -15.16 13.84 38.11
N TRP A 673 -14.36 14.67 37.42
CA TRP A 673 -13.25 14.22 36.59
C TRP A 673 -12.19 13.43 37.37
N ARG A 674 -12.11 13.59 38.70
CA ARG A 674 -11.14 12.87 39.54
C ARG A 674 -11.32 11.36 39.50
N TRP A 675 -12.55 10.90 39.28
CA TRP A 675 -12.87 9.48 39.14
C TRP A 675 -12.26 8.82 37.90
N CYS A 676 -11.87 9.60 36.89
CA CYS A 676 -11.09 9.08 35.76
C CYS A 676 -9.77 8.47 36.25
N PHE A 677 -9.15 9.06 37.28
CA PHE A 677 -7.92 8.58 37.88
C PHE A 677 -8.16 7.57 39.00
N TYR A 678 -9.20 7.75 39.83
CA TYR A 678 -9.50 6.83 40.94
C TYR A 678 -9.94 5.44 40.46
N LEU A 679 -10.54 5.32 39.27
CA LEU A 679 -10.85 4.02 38.68
C LEU A 679 -9.60 3.14 38.54
N ASN A 680 -8.47 3.73 38.13
CA ASN A 680 -7.20 3.03 38.00
C ASN A 680 -6.57 2.64 39.35
N ILE A 681 -6.92 3.34 40.43
CA ILE A 681 -6.50 2.95 41.78
C ILE A 681 -7.24 1.69 42.22
N VAL A 682 -8.53 1.60 41.92
CA VAL A 682 -9.33 0.42 42.25
C VAL A 682 -8.83 -0.79 41.46
N THR A 683 -8.71 -0.67 40.13
CA THR A 683 -8.30 -1.79 39.28
C THR A 683 -6.81 -2.11 39.41
N GLY A 684 -5.93 -1.11 39.40
CA GLY A 684 -4.49 -1.27 39.56
C GLY A 684 -4.10 -1.70 40.97
N GLY A 685 -4.79 -1.21 42.00
CA GLY A 685 -4.60 -1.63 43.38
C GLY A 685 -5.04 -3.08 43.60
N LEU A 686 -6.17 -3.49 43.02
CA LEU A 686 -6.60 -4.88 43.03
C LEU A 686 -5.56 -5.79 42.35
N ALA A 687 -5.08 -5.41 41.17
CA ALA A 687 -4.00 -6.14 40.49
C ALA A 687 -2.72 -6.21 41.32
N LEU A 688 -2.33 -5.11 41.98
CA LEU A 688 -1.16 -5.06 42.85
C LEU A 688 -1.27 -6.07 44.01
N VAL A 689 -2.44 -6.18 44.64
CA VAL A 689 -2.71 -7.17 45.70
C VAL A 689 -2.53 -8.58 45.16
N TYR A 690 -3.11 -8.91 44.00
CA TYR A 690 -2.96 -10.22 43.38
C TYR A 690 -1.49 -10.55 43.06
N LEU A 691 -0.73 -9.58 42.56
CA LEU A 691 0.69 -9.77 42.24
C LEU A 691 1.54 -9.97 43.50
N VAL A 692 1.31 -9.20 44.58
CA VAL A 692 2.07 -9.35 45.83
C VAL A 692 1.79 -10.70 46.49
N VAL A 693 0.54 -11.18 46.46
CA VAL A 693 0.15 -12.41 47.15
C VAL A 693 0.45 -13.68 46.34
N PHE A 694 0.23 -13.68 45.03
CA PHE A 694 0.21 -14.92 44.23
C PHE A 694 1.34 -15.07 43.20
N LEU A 695 2.11 -14.02 42.91
CA LEU A 695 3.19 -14.09 41.91
C LEU A 695 4.49 -14.66 42.49
N ASP A 696 4.58 -15.98 42.67
CA ASP A 696 5.83 -16.63 43.07
C ASP A 696 6.67 -17.05 41.86
N LEU A 697 7.66 -16.23 41.50
CA LEU A 697 8.64 -16.51 40.45
C LEU A 697 10.00 -16.71 41.12
N LYS A 698 10.51 -17.94 41.08
CA LYS A 698 11.85 -18.28 41.57
C LYS A 698 12.90 -17.51 40.76
N HIS A 699 13.66 -16.64 41.43
CA HIS A 699 14.80 -15.92 40.86
C HIS A 699 16.02 -16.16 41.73
N GLU A 700 17.16 -16.52 41.13
CA GLU A 700 18.43 -16.58 41.84
C GLU A 700 19.04 -15.17 41.91
N PRO A 701 19.12 -14.56 43.11
CA PRO A 701 19.54 -13.16 43.23
C PRO A 701 21.04 -13.02 42.93
N LYS A 702 21.38 -12.10 42.02
CA LYS A 702 22.76 -11.66 41.79
C LYS A 702 23.17 -10.61 42.84
N PRO A 703 24.47 -10.54 43.23
CA PRO A 703 24.97 -9.47 44.10
C PRO A 703 24.69 -8.07 43.51
N LEU A 704 24.20 -7.14 44.33
CA LEU A 704 23.68 -5.83 43.89
C LEU A 704 24.67 -5.04 43.01
N GLY A 705 25.97 -5.10 43.31
CA GLY A 705 27.01 -4.41 42.53
C GLY A 705 27.20 -4.97 41.12
N VAL A 706 27.13 -6.30 40.95
CA VAL A 706 27.23 -6.97 39.64
C VAL A 706 25.94 -6.78 38.85
N ALA A 707 24.80 -6.82 39.54
CA ALA A 707 23.49 -6.54 38.99
C ALA A 707 23.41 -5.13 38.39
N LEU A 708 23.79 -4.10 39.16
CA LEU A 708 23.79 -2.72 38.69
C LEU A 708 24.82 -2.46 37.60
N ALA A 709 26.00 -3.10 37.65
CA ALA A 709 27.02 -2.97 36.61
C ALA A 709 26.63 -3.61 35.26
N SER A 710 25.68 -4.55 35.26
CA SER A 710 25.20 -5.23 34.05
C SER A 710 24.16 -4.44 33.24
N ILE A 711 23.68 -3.31 33.77
CA ILE A 711 22.73 -2.42 33.09
C ILE A 711 23.47 -1.54 32.10
N ASP A 712 22.97 -1.46 30.87
CA ASP A 712 23.52 -0.59 29.83
C ASP A 712 23.00 0.85 30.02
N TYR A 713 23.58 1.58 30.97
CA TYR A 713 23.20 2.97 31.25
C TYR A 713 23.48 3.91 30.08
N ALA A 714 24.50 3.63 29.26
CA ALA A 714 24.85 4.47 28.12
C ALA A 714 23.82 4.32 27.00
N GLY A 715 23.47 3.08 26.63
CA GLY A 715 22.41 2.79 25.67
C GLY A 715 21.04 3.26 26.16
N ALA A 716 20.73 3.06 27.45
CA ALA A 716 19.50 3.57 28.06
C ALA A 716 19.45 5.11 28.00
N ALA A 717 20.52 5.81 28.40
CA ALA A 717 20.58 7.28 28.37
C ALA A 717 20.44 7.82 26.93
N LEU A 718 21.10 7.20 25.96
CA LEU A 718 21.01 7.58 24.55
C LEU A 718 19.60 7.37 24.00
N PHE A 719 18.96 6.25 24.31
CA PHE A 719 17.58 5.98 23.92
C PHE A 719 16.60 6.97 24.56
N MET A 720 16.71 7.17 25.87
CA MET A 720 15.88 8.12 26.62
C MET A 720 16.01 9.54 26.07
N ALA A 721 17.24 9.99 25.77
CA ALA A 721 17.49 11.29 25.16
C ALA A 721 16.92 11.39 23.74
N SER A 722 17.05 10.33 22.92
CA SER A 722 16.52 10.31 21.56
C SER A 722 14.98 10.35 21.54
N VAL A 723 14.31 9.52 22.34
CA VAL A 723 12.84 9.49 22.42
C VAL A 723 12.31 10.81 22.96
N THR A 724 12.95 11.37 24.00
CA THR A 724 12.56 12.67 24.55
C THR A 724 12.71 13.78 23.51
N SER A 725 13.79 13.78 22.73
CA SER A 725 13.99 14.75 21.64
C SER A 725 12.93 14.61 20.53
N CYS A 726 12.60 13.38 20.11
CA CYS A 726 11.57 13.13 19.10
C CYS A 726 10.17 13.56 19.55
N GLU A 727 9.79 13.24 20.78
CA GLU A 727 8.49 13.63 21.34
C GLU A 727 8.38 15.13 21.61
N PHE A 728 9.48 15.76 22.05
CA PHE A 728 9.53 17.21 22.23
C PHE A 728 9.42 17.93 20.88
N TYR A 729 10.08 17.42 19.83
CA TYR A 729 9.92 17.91 18.47
C TYR A 729 8.47 17.74 17.96
N ALA A 730 7.85 16.58 18.18
CA ALA A 730 6.44 16.34 17.84
C ALA A 730 5.48 17.28 18.59
N SER A 731 5.80 17.65 19.83
CA SER A 731 4.99 18.54 20.67
C SER A 731 5.15 20.03 20.33
N ILE A 732 6.32 20.46 19.83
CA ILE A 732 6.60 21.85 19.46
C ILE A 732 6.23 22.15 18.02
N THR A 733 6.22 21.15 17.15
CA THR A 733 5.75 21.32 15.79
C THR A 733 4.26 21.64 15.87
N PRO A 734 3.82 22.88 15.53
CA PRO A 734 2.40 23.16 15.52
C PRO A 734 1.73 22.15 14.59
N PRO A 735 0.54 21.62 14.92
CA PRO A 735 -0.25 20.95 13.90
C PRO A 735 -0.28 21.92 12.73
N LEU A 736 0.19 21.48 11.57
CA LEU A 736 0.24 22.29 10.37
C LEU A 736 -1.17 22.84 10.15
N THR A 737 -1.42 24.06 10.62
CA THR A 737 -2.57 24.86 10.24
C THR A 737 -2.27 25.29 8.81
N ILE A 738 -2.67 24.43 7.88
CA ILE A 738 -2.71 24.70 6.44
C ILE A 738 -4.17 24.67 6.03
#